data_AF-A0A517KY38-F1
#
_entry.id   AF-A0A517KY38-F1
#
_cell.length_a   1.000
_cell.length_b   1.000
_cell.length_c   1.000
_cell.angle_alpha   90.00
_cell.angle_beta   90.00
_cell.angle_gamma   90.00
#
_symmetry.space_group_name_H-M   'P 1'
#
loop_
_entity.id
_entity.type
_entity.pdbx_description
1 polymer ?
#
loop_
_entity_poly.entity_id
_entity_poly.type
_entity_poly.pdbx_seq_one_letter_code
_entity_poly.pdbx_strand_id
1 'polypeptide(L)'
;MSQSREQILAVRRLADIKEIINNPYPGIELRIQEDNISELCLILTPPQDKPLHLKVLLGPDYPLSPPKVTIQTPIEHPNIFDKHICASILNDGEGYTPAYTLKGIAIQLLSFFASDSIEQDYGAIFNRSDYSKYSDHGLRVDPTAFACDDCGFGKKGFGPELSLDAVSDALPSAGVMVKAPLTCPIAGLGDDLLLEICEKLETEDLFRAASAWHPFRRMLHTITPIRNLTCFTLKKGFKDANLGVGVYVRSGCLQSEFDLVSYTAFSKLHVRQSIHGLFFMHWLPLPLSPAHWQRVGGSLLNNSLDSIRRYMTQSSPVTRVQVLQTFMNDVVVRLSKAVSYDPLEARRGLTAQKSTLLHASEKAVESYISLFHLLVCMAYDDRTIVTAALGQLDRFLGGQKDKSAVPNVGHLLISRLLVDIDAGGNSENAEDVTIAIVKETVTRNVVWMLDARGAGLAELSYIEPSAISDYRLQKTFDACRTSYQLLMFLNLMRRVVLNIQTEGPLTLDSMRQTLFRTHGVPSQGLAAGIAQSIRQIQKVDNFVDFLKAMDVNKCMPKKSEFVNFLKKTVIESMEKGYSKWVLTQDRALWLRLAKEPGVGRVEGITPTSFLGEIPSFFPGQAHGRQSGAYRGGRGTGRGRGQH
;
A
#
# COMPACT_ATOMS: atom_id res chain seq x y z
N MET A 1 -11.09 31.83 12.87
CA MET A 1 -11.02 32.32 11.48
C MET A 1 -10.38 31.24 10.62
N SER A 2 -11.01 30.87 9.50
CA SER A 2 -10.48 29.84 8.59
C SER A 2 -9.32 30.41 7.78
N GLN A 3 -8.12 29.84 7.88
CA GLN A 3 -6.97 30.24 7.05
C GLN A 3 -7.30 30.16 5.55
N SER A 4 -6.93 31.18 4.77
CA SER A 4 -7.07 31.22 3.31
C SER A 4 -6.07 30.27 2.62
N ARG A 5 -6.28 30.00 1.33
CA ARG A 5 -5.35 29.20 0.51
C ARG A 5 -3.95 29.81 0.51
N GLU A 6 -3.85 31.12 0.30
CA GLU A 6 -2.58 31.85 0.26
C GLU A 6 -1.85 31.77 1.60
N GLN A 7 -2.57 31.90 2.73
CA GLN A 7 -1.99 31.80 4.06
C GLN A 7 -1.42 30.40 4.32
N ILE A 8 -2.11 29.34 3.89
CA ILE A 8 -1.65 27.96 4.07
C ILE A 8 -0.36 27.71 3.27
N LEU A 9 -0.32 28.15 2.01
CA LEU A 9 0.86 28.01 1.15
C LEU A 9 2.03 28.87 1.62
N ALA A 10 1.78 30.10 2.11
CA ALA A 10 2.81 30.97 2.66
C ALA A 10 3.50 30.34 3.88
N VAL A 11 2.74 29.74 4.81
CA VAL A 11 3.31 29.02 5.96
C VAL A 11 4.17 27.85 5.48
N ARG A 12 3.73 27.12 4.45
CA ARG A 12 4.49 26.00 3.88
C ARG A 12 5.80 26.46 3.23
N ARG A 13 5.77 27.55 2.45
CA ARG A 13 6.96 28.19 1.85
C ARG A 13 7.98 28.60 2.91
N LEU A 14 7.52 29.30 3.95
CA LEU A 14 8.40 29.73 5.05
C LEU A 14 9.02 28.54 5.78
N ALA A 15 8.28 27.45 5.94
CA ALA A 15 8.81 26.23 6.54
C ALA A 15 9.92 25.59 5.69
N ASP A 16 9.75 25.51 4.36
CA ASP A 16 10.79 25.00 3.44
C ASP A 16 12.06 25.83 3.47
N ILE A 17 11.91 27.16 3.48
CA ILE A 17 13.04 28.10 3.56
C ILE A 17 13.80 27.91 4.88
N LYS A 18 13.07 27.86 6.00
CA LYS A 18 13.66 27.61 7.33
C LYS A 18 14.38 26.27 7.43
N GLU A 19 13.85 25.22 6.79
CA GLU A 19 14.47 23.89 6.79
C GLU A 19 15.88 23.92 6.18
N ILE A 20 16.10 24.67 5.10
CA ILE A 20 17.43 24.76 4.49
C ILE A 20 18.38 25.62 5.34
N ILE A 21 17.90 26.76 5.86
CA ILE A 21 18.74 27.67 6.66
C ILE A 21 19.20 27.00 7.96
N ASN A 22 18.25 26.42 8.71
CA ASN A 22 18.53 25.87 10.02
C ASN A 22 19.32 24.55 9.93
N ASN A 23 19.16 23.83 8.83
CA ASN A 23 19.73 22.50 8.65
C ASN A 23 20.53 22.51 7.33
N PRO A 24 21.68 23.20 7.28
CA PRO A 24 22.46 23.32 6.05
C PRO A 24 22.90 21.95 5.55
N TYR A 25 22.96 21.80 4.22
CA TYR A 25 23.43 20.57 3.58
C TYR A 25 24.78 20.85 2.89
N PRO A 26 25.79 19.97 3.01
CA PRO A 26 27.09 20.18 2.37
C PRO A 26 26.97 20.45 0.86
N GLY A 27 27.54 21.57 0.41
CA GLY A 27 27.47 21.97 -0.99
C GLY A 27 26.16 22.62 -1.43
N ILE A 28 25.26 22.98 -0.49
CA ILE A 28 24.03 23.72 -0.76
C ILE A 28 23.97 24.95 0.12
N GLU A 29 23.78 26.11 -0.50
CA GLU A 29 23.64 27.38 0.19
C GLU A 29 22.46 28.17 -0.39
N LEU A 30 21.57 28.64 0.49
CA LEU A 30 20.38 29.40 0.12
C LEU A 30 20.51 30.85 0.60
N ARG A 31 20.38 31.78 -0.33
CA ARG A 31 20.46 33.23 -0.11
C ARG A 31 19.09 33.84 -0.37
N ILE A 32 18.58 34.56 0.63
CA ILE A 32 17.26 35.19 0.62
C ILE A 32 17.47 36.70 0.52
N GLN A 33 16.60 37.36 -0.23
CA GLN A 33 16.56 38.82 -0.31
C GLN A 33 15.67 39.38 0.81
N GLU A 34 16.06 40.47 1.46
CA GLU A 34 15.34 41.04 2.62
C GLU A 34 13.86 41.34 2.30
N ASP A 35 13.58 41.80 1.07
CA ASP A 35 12.25 42.23 0.65
C ASP A 35 11.47 41.16 -0.16
N ASN A 36 12.10 40.04 -0.52
CA ASN A 36 11.50 39.04 -1.41
C ASN A 36 11.89 37.60 -1.06
N ILE A 37 10.98 36.91 -0.37
CA ILE A 37 11.12 35.47 -0.01
C ILE A 37 10.61 34.52 -1.11
N SER A 38 10.14 35.05 -2.24
CA SER A 38 9.68 34.27 -3.39
C SER A 38 10.79 34.07 -4.43
N GLU A 39 11.76 34.99 -4.50
CA GLU A 39 12.95 34.86 -5.34
C GLU A 39 14.18 34.59 -4.48
N LEU A 40 14.81 33.45 -4.72
CA LEU A 40 15.91 32.96 -3.90
C LEU A 40 17.12 32.67 -4.80
N CYS A 41 18.30 32.95 -4.27
CA CYS A 41 19.56 32.56 -4.90
C CYS A 41 20.01 31.24 -4.27
N LEU A 42 20.10 30.18 -5.08
CA LEU A 42 20.54 28.86 -4.66
C LEU A 42 21.94 28.61 -5.23
N ILE A 43 22.91 28.41 -4.36
CA ILE A 43 24.29 28.11 -4.73
C ILE A 43 24.52 26.62 -4.48
N LEU A 44 24.86 25.89 -5.54
CA LEU A 44 25.17 24.46 -5.50
C LEU A 44 26.65 24.27 -5.79
N THR A 45 27.35 23.54 -4.93
CA THR A 45 28.77 23.22 -5.08
C THR A 45 28.91 21.70 -5.17
N PRO A 46 28.84 21.13 -6.39
CA PRO A 46 29.04 19.69 -6.58
C PRO A 46 30.45 19.28 -6.13
N PRO A 47 30.64 18.05 -5.63
CA PRO A 47 31.96 17.57 -5.23
C PRO A 47 32.98 17.71 -6.36
N GLN A 48 34.14 18.29 -6.07
CA GLN A 48 35.24 18.50 -7.03
C GLN A 48 34.96 19.51 -8.16
N ASP A 49 33.79 20.18 -8.15
CA ASP A 49 33.43 21.21 -9.12
C ASP A 49 33.38 22.60 -8.49
N LYS A 50 33.31 23.62 -9.35
CA LYS A 50 33.13 25.00 -8.92
C LYS A 50 31.66 25.29 -8.57
N PRO A 51 31.39 26.24 -7.66
CA PRO A 51 30.02 26.63 -7.32
C PRO A 51 29.21 27.11 -8.53
N LEU A 52 27.94 26.72 -8.56
CA LEU A 52 26.93 27.07 -9.56
C LEU A 52 25.86 27.93 -8.89
N HIS A 53 25.55 29.08 -9.49
CA HIS A 53 24.49 29.96 -9.05
C HIS A 53 23.20 29.68 -9.84
N LEU A 54 22.12 29.38 -9.13
CA LEU A 54 20.78 29.18 -9.65
C LEU A 54 19.84 30.23 -9.07
N LYS A 55 18.86 30.65 -9.87
CA LYS A 55 17.74 31.48 -9.41
C LYS A 55 16.49 30.60 -9.26
N VAL A 56 15.90 30.64 -8.07
CA VAL A 56 14.69 29.88 -7.70
C VAL A 56 13.54 30.85 -7.49
N LEU A 57 12.44 30.66 -8.20
CA LEU A 57 11.19 31.39 -8.02
C LEU A 57 10.12 30.45 -7.44
N LEU A 58 9.74 30.70 -6.19
CA LEU A 58 8.61 30.07 -5.52
C LEU A 58 7.32 30.77 -5.95
N GLY A 59 6.62 30.17 -6.91
CA GLY A 59 5.35 30.70 -7.40
C GLY A 59 4.25 30.79 -6.31
N PRO A 60 3.14 31.51 -6.60
CA PRO A 60 2.04 31.69 -5.66
C PRO A 60 1.41 30.36 -5.21
N ASP A 61 1.41 29.35 -6.09
CA ASP A 61 0.87 28.01 -5.83
C ASP A 61 1.87 27.01 -5.24
N TYR A 62 3.15 27.35 -5.05
CA TYR A 62 4.12 26.43 -4.44
C TYR A 62 3.66 25.99 -3.03
N PRO A 63 3.71 24.69 -2.67
CA PRO A 63 4.31 23.57 -3.40
C PRO A 63 3.30 22.73 -4.23
N LEU A 64 2.13 23.27 -4.57
CA LEU A 64 1.19 22.56 -5.44
C LEU A 64 1.70 22.48 -6.88
N SER A 65 2.53 23.45 -7.28
CA SER A 65 3.27 23.46 -8.54
C SER A 65 4.77 23.56 -8.25
N PRO A 66 5.64 23.03 -9.13
CA PRO A 66 7.08 23.08 -8.95
C PRO A 66 7.60 24.52 -8.88
N PRO A 67 8.71 24.76 -8.16
CA PRO A 67 9.41 26.04 -8.25
C PRO A 67 10.04 26.19 -9.64
N LYS A 68 10.10 27.42 -10.15
CA LYS A 68 10.85 27.67 -11.39
C LYS A 68 12.32 27.84 -11.03
N VAL A 69 13.19 27.00 -11.59
CA VAL A 69 14.63 27.06 -11.34
C VAL A 69 15.36 27.30 -12.65
N THR A 70 16.29 28.25 -12.63
CA THR A 70 17.12 28.60 -13.79
C THR A 70 18.57 28.68 -13.39
N ILE A 71 19.46 28.11 -14.20
CA ILE A 71 20.90 28.23 -13.97
C ILE A 71 21.40 29.58 -14.49
N GLN A 72 22.18 30.29 -13.67
CA GLN A 72 22.74 31.59 -14.03
C GLN A 72 24.23 31.49 -14.38
N THR A 73 24.97 30.61 -13.70
CA THR A 73 26.35 30.30 -14.06
C THR A 73 26.39 29.63 -15.44
N PRO A 74 27.13 30.17 -16.42
CA PRO A 74 27.25 29.55 -17.73
C PRO A 74 27.93 28.19 -17.61
N ILE A 75 27.26 27.13 -18.07
CA ILE A 75 27.84 25.77 -18.14
C ILE A 75 27.39 25.08 -19.43
N GLU A 76 28.30 24.28 -19.99
CA GLU A 76 27.99 23.35 -21.07
C GLU A 76 27.51 22.02 -20.45
N HIS A 77 26.22 21.70 -20.57
CA HIS A 77 25.64 20.48 -20.01
C HIS A 77 24.54 19.92 -20.95
N PRO A 78 24.49 18.60 -21.22
CA PRO A 78 23.54 18.01 -22.17
C PRO A 78 22.06 18.30 -21.88
N ASN A 79 21.70 18.39 -20.58
CA ASN A 79 20.34 18.66 -20.13
C ASN A 79 20.11 20.14 -19.75
N ILE A 80 20.93 21.06 -20.27
CA ILE A 80 20.73 22.51 -20.11
C ILE A 80 20.59 23.16 -21.48
N PHE A 81 19.49 23.89 -21.64
CA PHE A 81 19.21 24.67 -22.85
C PHE A 81 19.06 26.13 -22.45
N ASP A 82 19.98 26.98 -22.90
CA ASP A 82 20.18 28.35 -22.43
C ASP A 82 20.35 28.42 -20.90
N LYS A 83 19.27 28.70 -20.16
CA LYS A 83 19.21 28.73 -18.69
C LYS A 83 18.23 27.71 -18.10
N HIS A 84 17.53 26.97 -18.95
CA HIS A 84 16.54 25.98 -18.54
C HIS A 84 17.22 24.66 -18.20
N ILE A 85 16.80 24.05 -17.10
CA ILE A 85 17.29 22.75 -16.63
C ILE A 85 16.21 21.71 -16.95
N CYS A 86 16.52 20.76 -17.83
CA CYS A 86 15.64 19.63 -18.12
C CYS A 86 15.75 18.59 -17.00
N ALA A 87 14.99 18.79 -15.93
CA ALA A 87 14.85 17.85 -14.83
C ALA A 87 13.38 17.62 -14.54
N SER A 88 12.93 16.36 -14.58
CA SER A 88 11.52 15.97 -14.39
C SER A 88 10.93 16.44 -13.05
N ILE A 89 11.76 16.63 -12.04
CA ILE A 89 11.39 17.14 -10.71
C ILE A 89 11.01 18.62 -10.72
N LEU A 90 11.33 19.35 -11.78
CA LEU A 90 10.97 20.75 -12.00
C LEU A 90 9.76 20.91 -12.95
N ASN A 91 9.28 19.79 -13.51
CA ASN A 91 8.19 19.76 -14.47
C ASN A 91 6.91 19.21 -13.83
N ASP A 92 5.81 19.94 -14.02
CA ASP A 92 4.49 19.51 -13.53
C ASP A 92 3.99 18.31 -14.34
N GLY A 93 3.49 17.28 -13.65
CA GLY A 93 2.95 16.07 -14.29
C GLY A 93 3.97 15.02 -14.76
N GLU A 94 5.28 15.27 -14.63
CA GLU A 94 6.32 14.28 -14.94
C GLU A 94 6.91 13.64 -13.67
N GLY A 95 7.75 14.38 -12.95
CA GLY A 95 8.44 13.91 -11.75
C GLY A 95 8.09 14.71 -10.49
N TYR A 96 7.60 15.95 -10.62
CA TYR A 96 7.27 16.77 -9.46
C TYR A 96 6.05 16.27 -8.71
N THR A 97 6.12 16.31 -7.38
CA THR A 97 4.95 16.20 -6.52
C THR A 97 5.04 17.22 -5.39
N PRO A 98 3.90 17.64 -4.81
CA PRO A 98 3.90 18.48 -3.60
C PRO A 98 4.56 17.82 -2.37
N ALA A 99 4.98 16.55 -2.48
CA ALA A 99 5.75 15.87 -1.46
C ALA A 99 7.20 16.36 -1.37
N TYR A 100 7.73 17.04 -2.39
CA TYR A 100 9.07 17.60 -2.30
C TYR A 100 9.12 18.82 -1.37
N THR A 101 10.20 18.89 -0.58
CA THR A 101 10.62 20.11 0.12
C THR A 101 11.58 20.89 -0.76
N LEU A 102 11.77 22.18 -0.51
CA LEU A 102 12.77 22.97 -1.22
C LEU A 102 14.17 22.35 -1.03
N LYS A 103 14.45 21.85 0.18
CA LYS A 103 15.69 21.14 0.49
C LYS A 103 15.86 19.89 -0.34
N GLY A 104 14.80 19.08 -0.46
CA GLY A 104 14.79 17.88 -1.29
C GLY A 104 15.05 18.17 -2.77
N ILE A 105 14.46 19.25 -3.31
CA ILE A 105 14.71 19.70 -4.69
C ILE A 105 16.17 20.13 -4.86
N ALA A 106 16.71 20.92 -3.92
CA ALA A 106 18.09 21.37 -3.98
C ALA A 106 19.09 20.20 -3.92
N ILE A 107 18.84 19.19 -3.08
CA ILE A 107 19.66 17.97 -3.01
C ILE A 107 19.62 17.20 -4.34
N GLN A 108 18.44 17.04 -4.93
CA GLN A 108 18.32 16.35 -6.22
C GLN A 108 19.01 17.11 -7.35
N LEU A 109 18.93 18.45 -7.36
CA LEU A 109 19.67 19.27 -8.31
C LEU A 109 21.20 19.17 -8.09
N LEU A 110 21.66 19.16 -6.83
CA LEU A 110 23.07 18.93 -6.52
C LEU A 110 23.53 17.56 -7.06
N SER A 111 22.74 16.50 -6.82
CA SER A 111 23.03 15.17 -7.36
C SER A 111 22.99 15.13 -8.89
N PHE A 112 22.06 15.85 -9.53
CA PHE A 112 21.97 15.98 -10.98
C PHE A 112 23.27 16.57 -11.56
N PHE A 113 23.81 17.65 -10.97
CA PHE A 113 25.07 18.25 -11.42
C PHE A 113 26.31 17.45 -11.02
N ALA A 114 26.23 16.61 -9.99
CA ALA A 114 27.33 15.75 -9.55
C ALA A 114 27.41 14.41 -10.30
N SER A 115 26.39 14.02 -11.07
CA SER A 115 26.31 12.69 -11.69
C SER A 115 27.32 12.51 -12.83
N ASP A 116 28.03 11.38 -12.83
CA ASP A 116 28.93 10.98 -13.92
C ASP A 116 28.19 10.37 -15.11
N SER A 117 26.96 9.89 -14.91
CA SER A 117 26.09 9.33 -15.94
C SER A 117 24.88 10.23 -16.16
N ILE A 118 24.76 10.78 -17.36
CA ILE A 118 23.72 11.74 -17.74
C ILE A 118 22.74 11.03 -18.65
N GLU A 119 21.56 10.73 -18.12
CA GLU A 119 20.45 10.16 -18.90
C GLU A 119 19.81 11.22 -19.81
N GLN A 120 19.35 10.78 -20.98
CA GLN A 120 18.67 11.60 -21.99
C GLN A 120 17.25 11.08 -22.22
N ASP A 121 16.34 11.98 -22.62
CA ASP A 121 14.92 11.65 -22.84
C ASP A 121 14.68 10.59 -23.95
N TYR A 122 15.66 10.37 -24.82
CA TYR A 122 15.64 9.32 -25.87
C TYR A 122 16.37 8.03 -25.47
N GLY A 123 16.70 7.86 -24.18
CA GLY A 123 17.23 6.62 -23.61
C GLY A 123 18.74 6.41 -23.77
N ALA A 124 19.48 7.42 -24.26
CA ALA A 124 20.94 7.40 -24.25
C ALA A 124 21.49 7.81 -22.88
N ILE A 125 22.67 7.27 -22.54
CA ILE A 125 23.43 7.66 -21.36
C ILE A 125 24.75 8.24 -21.86
N PHE A 126 25.02 9.49 -21.53
CA PHE A 126 26.31 10.11 -21.75
C PHE A 126 27.14 10.03 -20.48
N ASN A 127 28.41 9.61 -20.59
CA ASN A 127 29.31 9.74 -19.46
C ASN A 127 29.88 11.16 -19.44
N ARG A 128 30.11 11.68 -18.24
CA ARG A 128 30.79 12.96 -18.02
C ARG A 128 32.14 13.01 -18.73
N SER A 129 32.85 11.88 -18.79
CA SER A 129 34.13 11.71 -19.51
C SER A 129 34.03 11.79 -21.04
N ASP A 130 32.85 11.61 -21.63
CA ASP A 130 32.64 11.70 -23.07
C ASP A 130 32.68 13.15 -23.57
N TYR A 131 32.38 14.11 -22.69
CA TYR A 131 32.50 15.56 -22.97
C TYR A 131 33.67 16.22 -22.23
N SER A 132 34.24 15.60 -21.19
CA SER A 132 35.44 16.10 -20.51
C SER A 132 36.70 16.07 -21.38
N LYS A 133 36.70 15.36 -22.52
CA LYS A 133 37.83 15.29 -23.46
C LYS A 133 38.18 16.64 -24.11
N TYR A 134 37.40 17.70 -23.85
CA TYR A 134 37.63 19.07 -24.31
C TYR A 134 37.94 20.07 -23.17
N SER A 135 38.13 19.61 -21.93
CA SER A 135 38.39 20.49 -20.78
C SER A 135 39.23 19.80 -19.69
N ASP A 136 40.33 20.42 -19.28
CA ASP A 136 41.32 19.82 -18.37
C ASP A 136 40.75 19.49 -16.97
N HIS A 137 39.65 20.10 -16.51
CA HIS A 137 38.97 19.72 -15.26
C HIS A 137 37.46 20.07 -15.31
N GLY A 138 36.58 19.05 -15.38
CA GLY A 138 35.13 19.20 -15.13
C GLY A 138 34.33 20.06 -16.12
N LEU A 139 33.04 20.32 -15.80
CA LEU A 139 32.16 21.27 -16.52
C LEU A 139 32.95 22.55 -16.84
N ARG A 140 32.82 23.13 -18.04
CA ARG A 140 33.34 24.49 -18.33
C ARG A 140 32.59 25.50 -17.47
N VAL A 141 33.02 25.66 -16.23
CA VAL A 141 32.52 26.66 -15.29
C VAL A 141 33.56 27.77 -15.24
N ASP A 142 33.20 28.93 -15.78
CA ASP A 142 33.82 30.19 -15.41
C ASP A 142 32.93 30.88 -14.38
N PRO A 143 33.16 30.71 -13.06
CA PRO A 143 32.38 31.38 -12.04
C PRO A 143 32.59 32.89 -12.04
N THR A 144 33.65 33.39 -12.72
CA THR A 144 33.88 34.82 -12.90
C THR A 144 33.06 35.40 -14.06
N ALA A 145 32.46 34.55 -14.91
CA ALA A 145 31.60 34.98 -16.01
C ALA A 145 30.20 35.41 -15.56
N PHE A 146 29.81 35.14 -14.31
CA PHE A 146 28.54 35.58 -13.75
C PHE A 146 28.74 36.21 -12.36
N ALA A 147 28.25 37.43 -12.20
CA ALA A 147 28.15 38.10 -10.92
C ALA A 147 26.68 38.35 -10.58
N CYS A 148 26.25 37.96 -9.37
CA CYS A 148 24.90 38.19 -8.89
C CYS A 148 24.85 39.47 -8.05
N ASP A 149 23.95 40.39 -8.41
CA ASP A 149 23.73 41.60 -7.63
C ASP A 149 23.00 41.33 -6.32
N ASP A 150 22.13 40.32 -6.31
CA ASP A 150 21.26 40.02 -5.18
C ASP A 150 21.99 39.34 -4.01
N CYS A 151 22.93 38.44 -4.29
CA CYS A 151 23.63 37.66 -3.26
C CYS A 151 25.16 37.82 -3.28
N GLY A 152 25.69 38.65 -4.17
CA GLY A 152 27.12 38.90 -4.28
C GLY A 152 27.94 37.76 -4.90
N PHE A 153 27.31 36.66 -5.35
CA PHE A 153 28.01 35.57 -6.06
C PHE A 153 28.89 36.11 -7.17
N GLY A 154 30.14 35.62 -7.28
CA GLY A 154 31.10 36.04 -8.31
C GLY A 154 31.73 37.43 -8.10
N LYS A 155 31.32 38.20 -7.08
CA LYS A 155 31.95 39.49 -6.73
C LYS A 155 33.15 39.30 -5.80
N LYS A 156 34.09 40.26 -5.81
CA LYS A 156 35.21 40.28 -4.85
C LYS A 156 34.66 40.39 -3.43
N GLY A 157 35.07 39.47 -2.55
CA GLY A 157 34.53 39.37 -1.18
C GLY A 157 33.37 38.40 -1.03
N PHE A 158 32.97 37.70 -2.10
CA PHE A 158 32.06 36.57 -2.00
C PHE A 158 32.67 35.48 -1.09
N GLY A 159 32.14 35.42 0.12
CA GLY A 159 32.39 34.41 1.14
C GLY A 159 31.07 34.17 1.89
N PRO A 160 31.01 33.20 2.79
CA PRO A 160 29.79 32.91 3.53
C PRO A 160 29.42 34.12 4.42
N GLU A 161 28.52 34.99 3.95
CA GLU A 161 28.00 36.10 4.77
C GLU A 161 26.82 35.63 5.63
N LEU A 162 26.89 35.89 6.94
CA LEU A 162 25.81 35.82 7.94
C LEU A 162 25.00 34.50 8.02
N SER A 163 25.58 33.52 8.71
CA SER A 163 24.77 32.75 9.66
C SER A 163 24.42 33.66 10.85
N LEU A 164 23.30 33.39 11.52
CA LEU A 164 22.92 34.04 12.78
C LEU A 164 23.86 33.69 13.96
N ASP A 165 25.09 33.25 13.69
CA ASP A 165 26.08 32.82 14.68
C ASP A 165 27.07 33.95 14.99
N ALA A 166 26.55 35.07 15.48
CA ALA A 166 27.32 35.96 16.35
C ALA A 166 27.02 35.60 17.82
N VAL A 167 27.16 34.32 18.17
CA VAL A 167 27.39 33.86 19.56
C VAL A 167 28.30 32.62 19.49
N SER A 168 29.57 32.84 19.15
CA SER A 168 30.64 31.88 19.43
C SER A 168 31.70 32.62 20.22
N ASP A 169 31.51 32.67 21.53
CA ASP A 169 32.60 32.96 22.47
C ASP A 169 32.96 31.68 23.22
N ALA A 170 34.22 31.29 23.05
CA ALA A 170 35.04 30.40 23.87
C ALA A 170 34.63 28.92 24.01
N LEU A 171 35.22 28.06 23.18
CA LEU A 171 35.69 26.76 23.66
C LEU A 171 37.03 26.95 24.39
N PRO A 172 37.17 26.54 25.67
CA PRO A 172 38.47 26.34 26.27
C PRO A 172 39.02 24.98 25.86
N SER A 173 40.20 25.01 25.26
CA SER A 173 41.07 23.85 25.09
C SER A 173 41.66 23.42 26.44
N ALA A 174 41.87 22.10 26.55
CA ALA A 174 42.68 21.39 27.55
C ALA A 174 42.07 21.15 28.95
N GLY A 175 41.55 19.91 29.10
CA GLY A 175 42.13 18.97 30.06
C GLY A 175 41.93 19.24 31.55
N VAL A 176 40.73 18.96 32.04
CA VAL A 176 40.57 18.48 33.42
C VAL A 176 40.03 17.05 33.34
N MET A 177 40.82 16.08 33.80
CA MET A 177 40.33 14.73 34.09
C MET A 177 39.36 14.83 35.26
N VAL A 178 38.08 15.09 34.96
CA VAL A 178 36.99 14.87 35.90
C VAL A 178 36.88 13.36 36.05
N LYS A 179 37.07 12.83 37.26
CA LYS A 179 36.73 11.43 37.58
C LYS A 179 35.30 11.20 37.11
N ALA A 180 35.12 10.29 36.16
CA ALA A 180 33.81 9.94 35.63
C ALA A 180 32.86 9.64 36.79
N PRO A 181 31.69 10.28 36.88
CA PRO A 181 30.66 9.80 37.78
C PRO A 181 30.37 8.36 37.38
N LEU A 182 30.36 7.46 38.37
CA LEU A 182 30.17 6.01 38.18
C LEU A 182 28.82 5.66 37.51
N THR A 183 27.93 6.63 37.32
CA THR A 183 26.68 6.52 36.58
C THR A 183 26.43 7.78 35.74
N CYS A 184 26.21 7.61 34.44
CA CYS A 184 25.74 8.70 33.57
C CYS A 184 24.29 9.02 33.95
N PRO A 185 23.94 10.24 34.41
CA PRO A 185 22.58 10.56 34.87
C PRO A 185 21.51 10.34 33.79
N ILE A 186 21.90 10.47 32.51
CA ILE A 186 21.02 10.20 31.37
C ILE A 186 20.58 8.73 31.32
N ALA A 187 21.37 7.82 31.90
CA ALA A 187 21.07 6.39 31.93
C ALA A 187 19.89 6.02 32.84
N GLY A 188 19.45 6.95 33.69
CA GLY A 188 18.24 6.81 34.49
C GLY A 188 16.97 7.39 33.84
N LEU A 189 17.06 7.96 32.63
CA LEU A 189 15.88 8.46 31.93
C LEU A 189 14.96 7.30 31.52
N GLY A 190 13.67 7.43 31.84
CA GLY A 190 12.65 6.53 31.33
C GLY A 190 12.47 6.67 29.81
N ASP A 191 11.92 5.64 29.18
CA ASP A 191 11.71 5.60 27.73
C ASP A 191 10.85 6.77 27.22
N ASP A 192 9.90 7.27 28.02
CA ASP A 192 9.07 8.43 27.67
C ASP A 192 9.88 9.72 27.49
N LEU A 193 10.86 9.97 28.38
CA LEU A 193 11.74 11.13 28.29
C LEU A 193 12.74 10.98 27.14
N LEU A 194 13.22 9.76 26.91
CA LEU A 194 14.08 9.47 25.76
C LEU A 194 13.34 9.70 24.44
N LEU A 195 12.06 9.31 24.36
CA LEU A 195 11.23 9.54 23.18
C LEU A 195 11.00 11.04 22.95
N GLU A 196 10.71 11.82 23.99
CA GLU A 196 10.54 13.28 23.89
C GLU A 196 11.83 13.94 23.39
N ILE A 197 13.01 13.51 23.88
CA ILE A 197 14.30 13.97 23.35
C ILE A 197 14.45 13.55 21.88
N CYS A 198 14.16 12.29 21.56
CA CYS A 198 14.21 11.78 20.19
C CYS A 198 13.30 12.56 19.25
N GLU A 199 12.15 13.08 19.70
CA GLU A 199 11.26 13.91 18.87
C GLU A 199 11.87 15.26 18.51
N LYS A 200 12.77 15.81 19.35
CA LYS A 200 13.40 17.12 19.14
C LYS A 200 14.71 17.06 18.35
N LEU A 201 15.38 15.92 18.30
CA LEU A 201 16.65 15.77 17.57
C LEU A 201 16.45 15.80 16.06
N GLU A 202 17.40 16.33 15.30
CA GLU A 202 17.36 16.14 13.84
C GLU A 202 17.65 14.69 13.47
N THR A 203 17.32 14.28 12.24
CA THR A 203 17.56 12.90 11.79
C THR A 203 19.03 12.52 11.92
N GLU A 204 19.95 13.41 11.55
CA GLU A 204 21.40 13.17 11.67
C GLU A 204 21.84 13.04 13.13
N ASP A 205 21.43 13.97 13.99
CA ASP A 205 21.77 13.92 15.42
C ASP A 205 21.14 12.74 16.14
N LEU A 206 19.95 12.32 15.71
CA LEU A 206 19.31 11.11 16.21
C LEU A 206 20.12 9.86 15.83
N PHE A 207 20.65 9.77 14.61
CA PHE A 207 21.56 8.68 14.23
C PHE A 207 22.90 8.74 14.98
N ARG A 208 23.45 9.93 15.22
CA ARG A 208 24.65 10.12 16.06
C ARG A 208 24.39 9.69 17.50
N ALA A 209 23.27 10.11 18.09
CA ALA A 209 22.84 9.73 19.44
C ALA A 209 22.64 8.21 19.56
N ALA A 210 22.00 7.59 18.57
CA ALA A 210 21.83 6.13 18.49
C ALA A 210 23.13 5.35 18.26
N SER A 211 24.12 5.99 17.62
CA SER A 211 25.47 5.42 17.49
C SER A 211 26.23 5.50 18.81
N ALA A 212 26.05 6.59 19.55
CA ALA A 212 26.72 6.85 20.82
C ALA A 212 26.13 6.06 22.00
N TRP A 213 24.82 5.81 22.02
CA TRP A 213 24.16 5.20 23.19
C TRP A 213 22.98 4.28 22.81
N HIS A 214 23.01 3.05 23.34
CA HIS A 214 22.07 1.97 22.96
C HIS A 214 20.58 2.29 23.20
N PRO A 215 20.16 2.97 24.29
CA PRO A 215 18.77 3.38 24.46
C PRO A 215 18.23 4.28 23.34
N PHE A 216 19.02 5.23 22.83
CA PHE A 216 18.63 5.99 21.62
C PHE A 216 18.51 5.09 20.39
N ARG A 217 19.40 4.09 20.25
CA ARG A 217 19.29 3.09 19.17
C ARG A 217 17.99 2.30 19.26
N ARG A 218 17.57 1.91 20.47
CA ARG A 218 16.28 1.23 20.68
C ARG A 218 15.12 2.15 20.28
N MET A 219 15.20 3.43 20.62
CA MET A 219 14.16 4.42 20.28
C MET A 219 14.06 4.72 18.77
N LEU A 220 15.13 4.52 17.98
CA LEU A 220 15.08 4.72 16.51
C LEU A 220 13.91 3.98 15.85
N HIS A 221 13.70 2.73 16.28
CA HIS A 221 12.65 1.86 15.73
C HIS A 221 11.25 2.39 16.05
N THR A 222 11.08 3.08 17.18
CA THR A 222 9.82 3.70 17.59
C THR A 222 9.61 5.07 16.94
N ILE A 223 10.65 5.91 16.90
CA ILE A 223 10.52 7.31 16.50
C ILE A 223 10.49 7.51 14.98
N THR A 224 11.20 6.68 14.21
CA THR A 224 11.29 6.86 12.75
C THR A 224 9.93 6.76 12.06
N PRO A 225 9.08 5.75 12.36
CA PRO A 225 7.74 5.70 11.82
C PRO A 225 6.87 6.88 12.26
N ILE A 226 6.98 7.31 13.52
CA ILE A 226 6.23 8.46 14.08
C ILE A 226 6.55 9.75 13.33
N ARG A 227 7.83 10.01 13.03
CA ARG A 227 8.28 11.16 12.24
C ARG A 227 7.73 11.16 10.81
N ASN A 228 7.46 9.98 10.26
CA ASN A 228 6.89 9.83 8.93
C ASN A 228 5.36 10.02 8.91
N LEU A 229 4.70 10.17 10.07
CA LEU A 229 3.26 10.46 10.17
C LEU A 229 2.96 11.93 9.91
N THR A 230 3.27 12.38 8.70
CA THR A 230 3.12 13.77 8.25
C THR A 230 2.31 13.85 6.96
N CYS A 231 1.61 14.96 6.77
CA CYS A 231 0.98 15.26 5.48
C CYS A 231 2.06 15.42 4.40
N PHE A 232 2.02 14.63 3.33
CA PHE A 232 3.06 14.71 2.30
C PHE A 232 3.15 16.11 1.66
N THR A 233 2.02 16.81 1.46
CA THR A 233 1.98 18.18 0.92
C THR A 233 2.44 19.25 1.91
N LEU A 234 1.85 19.27 3.11
CA LEU A 234 2.01 20.38 4.06
C LEU A 234 3.12 20.14 5.09
N LYS A 235 3.68 18.93 5.14
CA LYS A 235 4.70 18.47 6.10
C LYS A 235 4.31 18.64 7.58
N LYS A 236 3.02 18.82 7.85
CA LYS A 236 2.48 18.87 9.22
C LYS A 236 2.24 17.47 9.76
N GLY A 237 2.71 17.20 10.97
CA GLY A 237 2.52 15.94 11.68
C GLY A 237 1.09 15.72 12.16
N PHE A 238 0.78 14.50 12.58
CA PHE A 238 -0.53 14.12 13.11
C PHE A 238 -0.92 14.85 14.40
N LYS A 239 0.03 15.43 15.14
CA LYS A 239 -0.27 16.27 16.33
C LYS A 239 -0.98 17.56 15.91
N ASP A 240 -0.55 18.18 14.80
CA ASP A 240 -0.99 19.51 14.35
C ASP A 240 -2.01 19.49 13.20
N ALA A 241 -2.21 18.34 12.56
CA ALA A 241 -3.10 18.21 11.41
C ALA A 241 -4.01 16.98 11.52
N ASN A 242 -5.22 17.12 10.95
CA ASN A 242 -6.12 16.00 10.74
C ASN A 242 -5.64 15.21 9.52
N LEU A 243 -4.83 14.18 9.75
CA LEU A 243 -4.32 13.27 8.72
C LEU A 243 -5.26 12.12 8.38
N GLY A 244 -5.17 11.67 7.14
CA GLY A 244 -5.91 10.56 6.55
C GLY A 244 -5.30 10.20 5.20
N VAL A 245 -5.98 9.37 4.41
CA VAL A 245 -5.51 8.89 3.12
C VAL A 245 -6.47 9.25 1.99
N GLY A 246 -5.93 9.49 0.81
CA GLY A 246 -6.73 9.68 -0.40
C GLY A 246 -7.32 8.34 -0.88
N VAL A 247 -8.62 8.31 -1.17
CA VAL A 247 -9.31 7.09 -1.63
C VAL A 247 -9.91 7.28 -3.02
N TYR A 248 -9.56 6.36 -3.91
CA TYR A 248 -10.12 6.21 -5.25
C TYR A 248 -11.17 5.11 -5.27
N VAL A 249 -12.29 5.37 -5.94
CA VAL A 249 -13.38 4.40 -6.12
C VAL A 249 -13.61 4.18 -7.60
N ARG A 250 -13.55 2.92 -8.05
CA ARG A 250 -13.86 2.55 -9.45
C ARG A 250 -14.68 1.27 -9.49
N SER A 251 -15.88 1.36 -10.05
CA SER A 251 -16.78 0.19 -10.21
C SER A 251 -17.01 -0.59 -8.90
N GLY A 252 -17.11 0.13 -7.78
CA GLY A 252 -17.27 -0.46 -6.45
C GLY A 252 -15.98 -0.97 -5.79
N CYS A 253 -14.83 -0.96 -6.47
CA CYS A 253 -13.53 -1.27 -5.89
C CYS A 253 -12.85 -0.01 -5.31
N LEU A 254 -12.14 -0.18 -4.21
CA LEU A 254 -11.47 0.86 -3.43
C LEU A 254 -9.95 0.72 -3.55
N GLN A 255 -9.28 1.85 -3.80
CA GLN A 255 -7.83 1.93 -3.90
C GLN A 255 -7.28 3.15 -3.16
N SER A 256 -6.12 2.98 -2.54
CA SER A 256 -5.29 4.06 -2.00
C SER A 256 -3.83 3.64 -2.04
N GLU A 257 -2.96 4.64 -2.10
CA GLU A 257 -1.52 4.49 -1.91
C GLU A 257 -1.12 4.56 -0.43
N PHE A 258 -2.05 4.94 0.46
CA PHE A 258 -1.84 5.17 1.89
C PHE A 258 -0.84 6.30 2.23
N ASP A 259 -0.53 7.15 1.25
CA ASP A 259 0.17 8.41 1.48
C ASP A 259 -0.67 9.34 2.38
N LEU A 260 -0.12 9.72 3.53
CA LEU A 260 -0.83 10.58 4.46
C LEU A 260 -1.00 12.00 3.89
N VAL A 261 -2.24 12.45 3.82
CA VAL A 261 -2.62 13.79 3.40
C VAL A 261 -3.54 14.40 4.44
N SER A 262 -3.33 15.67 4.76
CA SER A 262 -4.19 16.38 5.71
C SER A 262 -5.54 16.71 5.09
N TYR A 263 -6.59 16.75 5.91
CA TYR A 263 -7.90 17.22 5.48
C TYR A 263 -7.84 18.64 4.90
N THR A 264 -6.95 19.50 5.42
CA THR A 264 -6.71 20.85 4.88
C THR A 264 -6.18 20.82 3.45
N ALA A 265 -5.15 20.00 3.16
CA ALA A 265 -4.61 19.85 1.82
C ALA A 265 -5.66 19.27 0.85
N PHE A 266 -6.44 18.30 1.30
CA PHE A 266 -7.53 17.73 0.51
C PHE A 266 -8.67 18.74 0.25
N SER A 267 -9.21 19.38 1.28
CA SER A 267 -10.44 20.18 1.19
C SER A 267 -10.21 21.59 0.66
N LYS A 268 -9.14 22.27 1.10
CA LYS A 268 -8.87 23.68 0.78
C LYS A 268 -7.86 23.87 -0.34
N LEU A 269 -6.87 22.98 -0.46
CA LEU A 269 -5.87 23.07 -1.53
C LEU A 269 -6.24 22.20 -2.74
N HIS A 270 -7.30 21.40 -2.64
CA HIS A 270 -7.77 20.50 -3.68
C HIS A 270 -6.72 19.48 -4.15
N VAL A 271 -5.84 19.01 -3.25
CA VAL A 271 -4.91 17.91 -3.56
C VAL A 271 -5.71 16.64 -3.85
N ARG A 272 -5.54 16.06 -5.04
CA ARG A 272 -6.30 14.90 -5.54
C ARG A 272 -5.40 13.79 -6.12
N GLN A 273 -4.10 13.91 -5.96
CA GLN A 273 -3.13 12.95 -6.50
C GLN A 273 -2.17 12.54 -5.40
N SER A 274 -1.86 11.24 -5.35
CA SER A 274 -0.91 10.67 -4.40
C SER A 274 0.53 10.95 -4.83
N ILE A 275 1.51 10.55 -4.02
CA ILE A 275 2.94 10.72 -4.37
C ILE A 275 3.28 9.94 -5.64
N HIS A 276 2.72 8.74 -5.78
CA HIS A 276 2.91 7.88 -6.96
C HIS A 276 1.88 8.11 -8.07
N GLY A 277 1.19 9.25 -8.06
CA GLY A 277 0.33 9.65 -9.17
C GLY A 277 -1.09 9.06 -9.18
N LEU A 278 -1.49 8.29 -8.15
CA LEU A 278 -2.85 7.78 -8.06
C LEU A 278 -3.84 8.92 -7.77
N PHE A 279 -4.76 9.14 -8.70
CA PHE A 279 -5.86 10.08 -8.51
C PHE A 279 -6.86 9.56 -7.47
N PHE A 280 -7.32 10.43 -6.57
CA PHE A 280 -8.33 10.12 -5.56
C PHE A 280 -9.35 11.26 -5.41
N MET A 281 -10.60 10.90 -5.13
CA MET A 281 -11.72 11.86 -5.00
C MET A 281 -12.22 12.00 -3.57
N HIS A 282 -11.88 11.04 -2.71
CA HIS A 282 -12.32 10.99 -1.32
C HIS A 282 -11.11 11.06 -0.38
N TRP A 283 -11.37 11.41 0.87
CA TRP A 283 -10.38 11.46 1.94
C TRP A 283 -10.89 10.68 3.13
N LEU A 284 -10.14 9.72 3.63
CA LEU A 284 -10.51 8.85 4.75
C LEU A 284 -9.57 9.11 5.95
N PRO A 285 -10.06 9.59 7.10
CA PRO A 285 -9.21 9.75 8.27
C PRO A 285 -8.71 8.40 8.78
N LEU A 286 -7.50 8.38 9.32
CA LEU A 286 -6.92 7.21 9.99
C LEU A 286 -6.75 7.49 11.49
N PRO A 287 -7.01 6.51 12.39
CA PRO A 287 -6.68 6.64 13.79
C PRO A 287 -5.16 6.57 14.00
N LEU A 288 -4.52 7.70 14.29
CA LEU A 288 -3.06 7.75 14.50
C LEU A 288 -2.67 7.84 15.97
N SER A 289 -3.51 8.45 16.80
CA SER A 289 -3.35 8.52 18.26
C SER A 289 -4.72 8.78 18.90
N PRO A 290 -4.90 8.60 20.22
CA PRO A 290 -6.17 8.89 20.87
C PRO A 290 -6.61 10.35 20.67
N ALA A 291 -5.68 11.29 20.83
CA ALA A 291 -5.95 12.72 20.64
C ALA A 291 -6.29 13.07 19.18
N HIS A 292 -5.63 12.44 18.20
CA HIS A 292 -5.96 12.61 16.79
C HIS A 292 -7.33 12.00 16.46
N TRP A 293 -7.62 10.81 16.97
CA TRP A 293 -8.92 10.12 16.78
C TRP A 293 -10.09 10.95 17.31
N GLN A 294 -9.94 11.58 18.48
CA GLN A 294 -10.96 12.50 19.01
C GLN A 294 -11.32 13.62 18.03
N ARG A 295 -10.37 14.08 17.21
CA ARG A 295 -10.62 15.13 16.21
C ARG A 295 -11.26 14.61 14.93
N VAL A 296 -11.00 13.36 14.54
CA VAL A 296 -11.36 12.84 13.20
C VAL A 296 -12.40 11.72 13.19
N GLY A 297 -12.56 10.98 14.29
CA GLY A 297 -13.38 9.76 14.39
C GLY A 297 -14.90 9.98 14.42
N GLY A 298 -15.36 11.21 14.64
CA GLY A 298 -16.77 11.57 14.68
C GLY A 298 -17.38 11.93 13.32
N SER A 299 -17.92 13.14 13.22
CA SER A 299 -18.60 13.63 12.01
C SER A 299 -17.72 13.60 10.76
N LEU A 300 -16.42 13.85 10.90
CA LEU A 300 -15.48 13.87 9.78
C LEU A 300 -15.32 12.48 9.14
N LEU A 301 -15.13 11.43 9.95
CA LEU A 301 -15.15 10.04 9.49
C LEU A 301 -16.48 9.67 8.85
N ASN A 302 -17.60 9.98 9.52
CA ASN A 302 -18.93 9.64 9.02
C ASN A 302 -19.21 10.27 7.66
N ASN A 303 -18.88 11.55 7.50
CA ASN A 303 -19.01 12.26 6.22
C ASN A 303 -18.09 11.68 5.13
N SER A 304 -16.88 11.26 5.50
CA SER A 304 -15.95 10.59 4.58
C SER A 304 -16.51 9.25 4.07
N LEU A 305 -16.90 8.35 4.98
CA LEU A 305 -17.46 7.05 4.63
C LEU A 305 -18.79 7.19 3.88
N ASP A 306 -19.60 8.18 4.23
CA ASP A 306 -20.84 8.49 3.52
C ASP A 306 -20.59 9.04 2.11
N SER A 307 -19.50 9.76 1.91
CA SER A 307 -19.05 10.20 0.58
C SER A 307 -18.61 9.01 -0.27
N ILE A 308 -17.83 8.08 0.29
CA ILE A 308 -17.34 6.89 -0.41
C ILE A 308 -18.49 5.94 -0.76
N ARG A 309 -19.38 5.63 0.19
CA ARG A 309 -20.46 4.64 -0.01
C ARG A 309 -21.42 5.01 -1.14
N ARG A 310 -21.60 6.31 -1.44
CA ARG A 310 -22.44 6.79 -2.55
C ARG A 310 -21.95 6.34 -3.92
N TYR A 311 -20.65 6.02 -4.04
CA TYR A 311 -20.02 5.53 -5.27
C TYR A 311 -19.88 4.01 -5.30
N MET A 312 -20.35 3.31 -4.27
CA MET A 312 -20.34 1.85 -4.23
C MET A 312 -21.59 1.29 -4.91
N THR A 313 -21.39 0.54 -5.99
CA THR A 313 -22.47 -0.07 -6.77
C THR A 313 -22.90 -1.39 -6.13
N GLN A 314 -23.95 -1.37 -5.29
CA GLN A 314 -24.57 -2.58 -4.74
C GLN A 314 -26.10 -2.50 -4.76
N SER A 315 -26.77 -3.67 -4.76
CA SER A 315 -28.24 -3.77 -4.80
C SER A 315 -28.93 -3.40 -3.49
N SER A 316 -28.18 -3.25 -2.40
CA SER A 316 -28.66 -2.89 -1.06
C SER A 316 -27.85 -1.68 -0.54
N PRO A 317 -28.43 -0.82 0.32
CA PRO A 317 -27.69 0.28 0.94
C PRO A 317 -26.43 -0.21 1.66
N VAL A 318 -25.27 0.27 1.22
CA VAL A 318 -23.98 -0.09 1.80
C VAL A 318 -23.79 0.64 3.14
N THR A 319 -23.49 -0.10 4.20
CA THR A 319 -23.18 0.47 5.52
C THR A 319 -21.76 1.01 5.57
N ARG A 320 -21.46 1.89 6.54
CA ARG A 320 -20.10 2.42 6.75
C ARG A 320 -19.08 1.32 7.05
N VAL A 321 -19.49 0.30 7.81
CA VAL A 321 -18.67 -0.90 8.10
C VAL A 321 -18.38 -1.67 6.81
N GLN A 322 -19.37 -1.84 5.93
CA GLN A 322 -19.20 -2.53 4.65
C GLN A 322 -18.24 -1.80 3.70
N VAL A 323 -18.13 -0.46 3.78
CA VAL A 323 -17.09 0.29 3.05
C VAL A 323 -15.71 -0.20 3.47
N LEU A 324 -15.45 -0.28 4.79
CA LEU A 324 -14.16 -0.75 5.31
C LEU A 324 -13.90 -2.22 5.00
N GLN A 325 -14.92 -3.07 5.12
CA GLN A 325 -14.81 -4.48 4.74
C GLN A 325 -14.46 -4.65 3.26
N THR A 326 -15.09 -3.86 2.39
CA THR A 326 -14.77 -3.86 0.96
C THR A 326 -13.33 -3.39 0.74
N PHE A 327 -12.91 -2.32 1.41
CA PHE A 327 -11.57 -1.77 1.25
C PHE A 327 -10.49 -2.74 1.72
N MET A 328 -10.66 -3.34 2.89
CA MET A 328 -9.75 -4.35 3.43
C MET A 328 -9.68 -5.57 2.51
N ASN A 329 -10.82 -6.03 1.98
CA ASN A 329 -10.84 -7.11 0.99
C ASN A 329 -10.10 -6.72 -0.30
N ASP A 330 -10.27 -5.50 -0.80
CA ASP A 330 -9.59 -5.02 -2.01
C ASP A 330 -8.07 -4.87 -1.84
N VAL A 331 -7.58 -4.56 -0.63
CA VAL A 331 -6.14 -4.64 -0.30
C VAL A 331 -5.64 -6.06 -0.50
N VAL A 332 -6.37 -7.06 -0.01
CA VAL A 332 -5.98 -8.48 -0.14
C VAL A 332 -6.08 -8.98 -1.57
N VAL A 333 -7.11 -8.57 -2.33
CA VAL A 333 -7.24 -8.89 -3.75
C VAL A 333 -6.07 -8.30 -4.56
N ARG A 334 -5.68 -7.05 -4.30
CA ARG A 334 -4.52 -6.43 -4.96
C ARG A 334 -3.23 -7.16 -4.63
N LEU A 335 -3.01 -7.52 -3.37
CA LEU A 335 -1.87 -8.33 -2.96
C LEU A 335 -1.85 -9.66 -3.73
N SER A 336 -2.97 -10.40 -3.73
CA SER A 336 -3.08 -11.68 -4.45
C SER A 336 -2.78 -11.55 -5.95
N LYS A 337 -3.25 -10.48 -6.61
CA LYS A 337 -2.93 -10.19 -8.01
C LYS A 337 -1.46 -9.86 -8.24
N ALA A 338 -0.87 -9.03 -7.37
CA ALA A 338 0.54 -8.61 -7.49
C ALA A 338 1.51 -9.79 -7.42
N VAL A 339 1.14 -10.89 -6.76
CA VAL A 339 1.97 -12.09 -6.67
C VAL A 339 1.58 -13.16 -7.72
N SER A 340 0.46 -13.01 -8.42
CA SER A 340 -0.02 -14.02 -9.37
C SER A 340 1.01 -14.24 -10.50
N TYR A 341 1.30 -15.51 -10.76
CA TYR A 341 2.40 -16.01 -11.59
C TYR A 341 2.22 -15.70 -13.08
N ASP A 342 3.16 -14.95 -13.68
CA ASP A 342 3.40 -14.96 -15.14
C ASP A 342 4.64 -15.83 -15.45
N PRO A 343 4.48 -17.02 -16.04
CA PRO A 343 5.60 -17.87 -16.43
C PRO A 343 6.52 -17.24 -17.49
N LEU A 344 6.05 -16.25 -18.27
CA LEU A 344 6.86 -15.55 -19.28
C LEU A 344 7.80 -14.51 -18.65
N GLU A 345 7.37 -13.86 -17.57
CA GLU A 345 8.17 -12.87 -16.81
C GLU A 345 9.26 -13.54 -15.95
N ALA A 346 9.01 -14.75 -15.45
CA ALA A 346 9.97 -15.51 -14.62
C ALA A 346 11.28 -15.86 -15.36
N ARG A 347 11.28 -15.86 -16.71
CA ARG A 347 12.49 -16.07 -17.52
C ARG A 347 13.41 -14.85 -17.61
N ARG A 348 13.00 -13.67 -17.09
CA ARG A 348 13.71 -12.39 -17.29
C ARG A 348 14.52 -11.85 -16.12
N GLY A 349 14.55 -12.46 -14.92
CA GLY A 349 15.54 -12.07 -13.91
C GLY A 349 15.26 -12.44 -12.46
N LEU A 350 16.28 -12.94 -11.77
CA LEU A 350 16.22 -13.59 -10.45
C LEU A 350 16.51 -12.69 -9.24
N THR A 351 16.44 -11.36 -9.35
CA THR A 351 16.69 -10.43 -8.22
C THR A 351 15.60 -9.37 -8.02
N ALA A 352 14.98 -8.85 -9.08
CA ALA A 352 13.94 -7.80 -8.99
C ALA A 352 12.62 -8.28 -8.35
N GLN A 353 12.27 -9.56 -8.50
CA GLN A 353 10.99 -10.10 -8.02
C GLN A 353 10.89 -10.18 -6.48
N LYS A 354 12.03 -10.44 -5.79
CA LYS A 354 12.05 -10.48 -4.32
C LYS A 354 11.80 -9.11 -3.70
N SER A 355 12.42 -8.06 -4.26
CA SER A 355 12.24 -6.67 -3.81
C SER A 355 10.80 -6.19 -4.05
N THR A 356 10.25 -6.49 -5.24
CA THR A 356 8.88 -6.10 -5.61
C THR A 356 7.83 -6.78 -4.72
N LEU A 357 7.99 -8.09 -4.45
CA LEU A 357 7.09 -8.81 -3.56
C LEU A 357 7.18 -8.30 -2.11
N LEU A 358 8.39 -8.02 -1.63
CA LEU A 358 8.58 -7.47 -0.29
C LEU A 358 7.84 -6.13 -0.15
N HIS A 359 8.05 -5.22 -1.10
CA HIS A 359 7.38 -3.93 -1.12
C HIS A 359 5.86 -4.05 -1.22
N ALA A 360 5.35 -4.91 -2.10
CA ALA A 360 3.92 -5.18 -2.22
C ALA A 360 3.32 -5.76 -0.92
N SER A 361 4.08 -6.61 -0.21
CA SER A 361 3.66 -7.20 1.05
C SER A 361 3.66 -6.16 2.18
N GLU A 362 4.71 -5.35 2.27
CA GLU A 362 4.84 -4.25 3.25
C GLU A 362 3.67 -3.28 3.14
N LYS A 363 3.44 -2.75 1.93
CA LYS A 363 2.34 -1.82 1.67
C LYS A 363 0.97 -2.43 1.95
N ALA A 364 0.75 -3.70 1.59
CA ALA A 364 -0.52 -4.38 1.86
C ALA A 364 -0.79 -4.52 3.36
N VAL A 365 0.25 -4.78 4.15
CA VAL A 365 0.16 -4.95 5.60
C VAL A 365 -0.10 -3.63 6.30
N GLU A 366 0.64 -2.59 5.95
CA GLU A 366 0.41 -1.23 6.45
C GLU A 366 -1.01 -0.76 6.14
N SER A 367 -1.45 -0.94 4.89
CA SER A 367 -2.80 -0.61 4.44
C SER A 367 -3.87 -1.35 5.23
N TYR A 368 -3.70 -2.66 5.42
CA TYR A 368 -4.68 -3.50 6.09
C TYR A 368 -4.75 -3.20 7.59
N ILE A 369 -3.61 -3.02 8.27
CA ILE A 369 -3.58 -2.67 9.69
C ILE A 369 -4.17 -1.28 9.92
N SER A 370 -3.90 -0.31 9.05
CA SER A 370 -4.50 1.03 9.13
C SER A 370 -6.03 0.99 9.04
N LEU A 371 -6.57 0.22 8.09
CA LEU A 371 -8.02 0.03 7.94
C LEU A 371 -8.62 -0.79 9.08
N PHE A 372 -7.90 -1.80 9.56
CA PHE A 372 -8.31 -2.61 10.69
C PHE A 372 -8.34 -1.78 11.99
N HIS A 373 -7.36 -0.91 12.21
CA HIS A 373 -7.36 0.03 13.34
C HIS A 373 -8.59 0.94 13.30
N LEU A 374 -8.94 1.45 12.12
CA LEU A 374 -10.16 2.23 11.93
C LEU A 374 -11.42 1.41 12.27
N LEU A 375 -11.50 0.15 11.83
CA LEU A 375 -12.61 -0.75 12.14
C LEU A 375 -12.72 -1.05 13.64
N VAL A 376 -11.59 -1.27 14.33
CA VAL A 376 -11.53 -1.48 15.78
C VAL A 376 -11.98 -0.24 16.55
N CYS A 377 -11.52 0.95 16.16
CA CYS A 377 -11.97 2.20 16.78
C CYS A 377 -13.48 2.39 16.62
N MET A 378 -14.02 2.15 15.41
CA MET A 378 -15.46 2.21 15.18
C MET A 378 -16.23 1.19 16.04
N ALA A 379 -15.76 -0.06 16.12
CA ALA A 379 -16.41 -1.11 16.90
C ALA A 379 -16.32 -0.89 18.41
N TYR A 380 -15.26 -0.21 18.87
CA TYR A 380 -15.13 0.21 20.27
C TYR A 380 -16.12 1.31 20.62
N ASP A 381 -16.21 2.33 19.76
CA ASP A 381 -17.09 3.47 19.95
C ASP A 381 -18.57 3.09 19.76
N ASP A 382 -18.86 2.05 18.95
CA ASP A 382 -20.19 1.49 18.71
C ASP A 382 -20.19 -0.06 18.74
N ARG A 383 -20.57 -0.60 19.91
CA ARG A 383 -20.63 -2.06 20.14
C ARG A 383 -21.66 -2.78 19.27
N THR A 384 -22.63 -2.07 18.66
CA THR A 384 -23.59 -2.71 17.75
C THR A 384 -22.91 -3.31 16.51
N ILE A 385 -21.72 -2.82 16.14
CA ILE A 385 -20.90 -3.37 15.06
C ILE A 385 -20.44 -4.80 15.39
N VAL A 386 -19.99 -5.04 16.62
CA VAL A 386 -19.57 -6.38 17.08
C VAL A 386 -20.78 -7.31 17.17
N THR A 387 -21.88 -6.84 17.74
CA THR A 387 -23.13 -7.61 17.81
C THR A 387 -23.66 -7.98 16.42
N ALA A 388 -23.59 -7.06 15.45
CA ALA A 388 -24.00 -7.32 14.08
C ALA A 388 -23.08 -8.35 13.40
N ALA A 389 -21.76 -8.28 13.64
CA ALA A 389 -20.80 -9.26 13.14
C ALA A 389 -21.04 -10.66 13.72
N LEU A 390 -21.28 -10.77 15.03
CA LEU A 390 -21.62 -12.02 15.70
C LEU A 390 -22.91 -12.62 15.12
N GLY A 391 -23.99 -11.82 15.07
CA GLY A 391 -25.26 -12.28 14.51
C GLY A 391 -25.18 -12.65 13.02
N GLN A 392 -24.27 -12.04 12.25
CA GLN A 392 -23.99 -12.45 10.87
C GLN A 392 -23.34 -13.85 10.83
N LEU A 393 -22.40 -14.13 11.74
CA LEU A 393 -21.72 -15.41 11.85
C LEU A 393 -22.67 -16.52 12.32
N ASP A 394 -23.52 -16.23 13.29
CA ASP A 394 -24.52 -17.17 13.81
C ASP A 394 -25.54 -17.56 12.74
N ARG A 395 -26.08 -16.57 11.99
CA ARG A 395 -26.98 -16.85 10.86
C ARG A 395 -26.29 -17.66 9.76
N PHE A 396 -25.01 -17.37 9.49
CA PHE A 396 -24.22 -18.12 8.52
C PHE A 396 -24.06 -19.58 8.97
N LEU A 397 -23.69 -19.84 10.22
CA LEU A 397 -23.61 -21.19 10.78
C LEU A 397 -24.98 -21.90 10.77
N GLY A 398 -26.05 -21.19 11.12
CA GLY A 398 -27.44 -21.65 11.13
C GLY A 398 -28.06 -21.92 9.76
N GLY A 399 -27.31 -21.75 8.66
CA GLY A 399 -27.71 -22.21 7.32
C GLY A 399 -27.99 -21.09 6.31
N GLN A 400 -28.01 -19.82 6.72
CA GLN A 400 -28.17 -18.67 5.81
C GLN A 400 -26.83 -18.35 5.11
N LYS A 401 -26.40 -19.27 4.23
CA LYS A 401 -25.06 -19.26 3.60
C LYS A 401 -25.07 -18.75 2.18
N ASP A 402 -26.25 -18.63 1.56
CA ASP A 402 -26.35 -18.35 0.14
C ASP A 402 -25.91 -16.91 -0.23
N LYS A 403 -25.82 -16.63 -1.54
CA LYS A 403 -25.37 -15.33 -2.04
C LYS A 403 -26.31 -14.16 -1.70
N SER A 404 -27.57 -14.43 -1.36
CA SER A 404 -28.50 -13.41 -0.88
C SER A 404 -28.20 -13.03 0.57
N ALA A 405 -27.93 -14.02 1.43
CA ALA A 405 -27.63 -13.82 2.84
C ALA A 405 -26.18 -13.32 3.08
N VAL A 406 -25.21 -13.88 2.36
CA VAL A 406 -23.79 -13.49 2.42
C VAL A 406 -23.29 -13.19 1.01
N PRO A 407 -23.46 -11.97 0.50
CA PRO A 407 -23.03 -11.62 -0.85
C PRO A 407 -21.52 -11.78 -1.08
N ASN A 408 -20.71 -11.47 -0.06
CA ASN A 408 -19.24 -11.51 -0.11
C ASN A 408 -18.67 -12.27 1.10
N VAL A 409 -18.01 -13.40 0.84
CA VAL A 409 -17.37 -14.24 1.87
C VAL A 409 -16.16 -13.54 2.52
N GLY A 410 -15.45 -12.68 1.78
CA GLY A 410 -14.36 -11.89 2.33
C GLY A 410 -14.83 -10.89 3.39
N HIS A 411 -16.02 -10.29 3.20
CA HIS A 411 -16.61 -9.43 4.23
C HIS A 411 -16.93 -10.22 5.50
N LEU A 412 -17.42 -11.46 5.36
CA LEU A 412 -17.69 -12.34 6.49
C LEU A 412 -16.40 -12.68 7.27
N LEU A 413 -15.28 -12.94 6.57
CA LEU A 413 -13.98 -13.16 7.20
C LEU A 413 -13.47 -11.92 7.96
N ILE A 414 -13.75 -10.72 7.45
CA ILE A 414 -13.41 -9.47 8.14
C ILE A 414 -14.33 -9.24 9.34
N SER A 415 -15.64 -9.49 9.22
CA SER A 415 -16.58 -9.47 10.36
C SER A 415 -16.12 -10.41 11.48
N ARG A 416 -15.66 -11.61 11.10
CA ARG A 416 -15.14 -12.61 12.04
C ARG A 416 -13.97 -12.09 12.88
N LEU A 417 -13.12 -11.19 12.36
CA LEU A 417 -12.01 -10.60 13.14
C LEU A 417 -12.49 -9.94 14.42
N LEU A 418 -13.57 -9.16 14.34
CA LEU A 418 -14.13 -8.48 15.50
C LEU A 418 -14.66 -9.48 16.53
N VAL A 419 -15.30 -10.55 16.07
CA VAL A 419 -15.81 -11.62 16.93
C VAL A 419 -14.66 -12.38 17.61
N ASP A 420 -13.61 -12.71 16.86
CA ASP A 420 -12.43 -13.40 17.42
C ASP A 420 -11.75 -12.56 18.50
N ILE A 421 -11.62 -11.24 18.30
CA ILE A 421 -11.03 -10.33 19.28
C ILE A 421 -11.91 -10.20 20.52
N ASP A 422 -13.23 -10.09 20.33
CA ASP A 422 -14.19 -9.99 21.45
C ASP A 422 -14.20 -11.28 22.28
N ALA A 423 -13.97 -12.43 21.65
CA ALA A 423 -13.83 -13.74 22.29
C ALA A 423 -12.41 -14.03 22.82
N GLY A 424 -11.52 -13.05 22.88
CA GLY A 424 -10.15 -13.23 23.40
C GLY A 424 -9.26 -14.15 22.56
N GLY A 425 -9.55 -14.28 21.27
CA GLY A 425 -8.79 -15.08 20.31
C GLY A 425 -9.13 -16.56 20.32
N ASN A 426 -10.00 -17.01 21.24
CA ASN A 426 -10.31 -18.42 21.47
C ASN A 426 -11.80 -18.72 21.29
N SER A 427 -12.32 -18.47 20.09
CA SER A 427 -13.68 -18.90 19.75
C SER A 427 -13.74 -20.42 19.63
N GLU A 428 -14.55 -21.08 20.47
CA GLU A 428 -14.75 -22.55 20.44
C GLU A 428 -15.17 -23.05 19.05
N ASN A 429 -16.03 -22.30 18.37
CA ASN A 429 -16.56 -22.63 17.04
C ASN A 429 -15.68 -22.12 15.87
N ALA A 430 -14.44 -21.70 16.13
CA ALA A 430 -13.58 -21.08 15.12
C ALA A 430 -13.32 -21.99 13.90
N GLU A 431 -13.10 -23.28 14.12
CA GLU A 431 -12.87 -24.24 13.05
C GLU A 431 -14.15 -24.52 12.25
N ASP A 432 -15.31 -24.60 12.92
CA ASP A 432 -16.61 -24.80 12.28
C ASP A 432 -16.97 -23.65 11.34
N VAL A 433 -16.72 -22.40 11.77
CA VAL A 433 -16.89 -21.21 10.93
C VAL A 433 -15.99 -21.30 9.70
N THR A 434 -14.71 -21.66 9.87
CA THR A 434 -13.78 -21.86 8.74
C THR A 434 -14.30 -22.93 7.78
N ILE A 435 -14.71 -24.09 8.29
CA ILE A 435 -15.22 -25.20 7.48
C ILE A 435 -16.47 -24.75 6.71
N ALA A 436 -17.39 -24.05 7.35
CA ALA A 436 -18.60 -23.53 6.70
C ALA A 436 -18.27 -22.54 5.57
N ILE A 437 -17.29 -21.65 5.79
CA ILE A 437 -16.79 -20.69 4.79
C ILE A 437 -16.16 -21.42 3.60
N VAL A 438 -15.31 -22.43 3.86
CA VAL A 438 -14.69 -23.24 2.81
C VAL A 438 -15.76 -23.98 2.01
N LYS A 439 -16.71 -24.65 2.68
CA LYS A 439 -17.79 -25.39 2.00
C LYS A 439 -18.62 -24.49 1.08
N GLU A 440 -19.03 -23.33 1.57
CA GLU A 440 -19.80 -22.37 0.77
C GLU A 440 -18.98 -21.81 -0.40
N THR A 441 -17.69 -21.55 -0.20
CA THR A 441 -16.78 -21.08 -1.26
C THR A 441 -16.64 -22.12 -2.37
N VAL A 442 -16.39 -23.38 -2.03
CA VAL A 442 -16.32 -24.48 -3.01
C VAL A 442 -17.64 -24.60 -3.78
N THR A 443 -18.79 -24.47 -3.10
CA THR A 443 -20.12 -24.53 -3.72
C THR A 443 -20.38 -23.42 -4.72
N ARG A 444 -20.00 -22.18 -4.39
CA ARG A 444 -20.12 -21.02 -5.30
C ARG A 444 -19.21 -21.15 -6.52
N ASN A 445 -18.07 -21.81 -6.37
CA ASN A 445 -17.09 -21.93 -7.44
C ASN A 445 -17.42 -23.01 -8.48
N VAL A 446 -18.40 -23.89 -8.23
CA VAL A 446 -18.81 -24.95 -9.17
C VAL A 446 -19.17 -24.38 -10.55
N VAL A 447 -19.89 -23.26 -10.62
CA VAL A 447 -20.25 -22.66 -11.93
C VAL A 447 -19.02 -22.27 -12.73
N TRP A 448 -18.00 -21.71 -12.08
CA TRP A 448 -16.74 -21.34 -12.73
C TRP A 448 -15.88 -22.56 -13.05
N MET A 449 -15.97 -23.63 -12.27
CA MET A 449 -15.30 -24.89 -12.57
C MET A 449 -15.86 -25.54 -13.85
N LEU A 450 -17.19 -25.60 -13.98
CA LEU A 450 -17.86 -26.32 -15.06
C LEU A 450 -17.98 -25.51 -16.35
N ASP A 451 -18.21 -24.20 -16.26
CA ASP A 451 -18.50 -23.34 -17.42
C ASP A 451 -17.24 -22.94 -18.20
N ALA A 452 -17.38 -22.82 -19.52
CA ALA A 452 -16.29 -22.38 -20.41
C ALA A 452 -15.81 -20.95 -20.13
N ARG A 453 -16.59 -20.10 -19.45
CA ARG A 453 -16.13 -18.78 -18.98
C ARG A 453 -15.13 -18.85 -17.83
N GLY A 454 -15.05 -19.99 -17.14
CA GLY A 454 -14.05 -20.27 -16.12
C GLY A 454 -13.08 -21.35 -16.59
N ALA A 455 -13.04 -22.49 -15.90
CA ALA A 455 -12.13 -23.58 -16.19
C ALA A 455 -12.64 -24.55 -17.27
N GLY A 456 -13.94 -24.54 -17.60
CA GLY A 456 -14.52 -25.35 -18.66
C GLY A 456 -14.48 -26.87 -18.43
N LEU A 457 -14.40 -27.31 -17.17
CA LEU A 457 -14.30 -28.73 -16.80
C LEU A 457 -15.69 -29.37 -16.66
N ALA A 458 -16.49 -29.26 -17.71
CA ALA A 458 -17.87 -29.75 -17.74
C ALA A 458 -18.00 -31.24 -17.41
N GLU A 459 -16.96 -32.04 -17.68
CA GLU A 459 -16.90 -33.46 -17.33
C GLU A 459 -16.97 -33.74 -15.83
N LEU A 460 -16.65 -32.76 -14.96
CA LEU A 460 -16.80 -32.90 -13.52
C LEU A 460 -18.26 -32.82 -13.05
N SER A 461 -19.20 -32.51 -13.94
CA SER A 461 -20.65 -32.59 -13.67
C SER A 461 -21.19 -34.03 -13.61
N TYR A 462 -20.44 -35.01 -14.12
CA TYR A 462 -20.72 -36.42 -13.90
C TYR A 462 -20.48 -36.78 -12.44
N ILE A 463 -21.37 -37.55 -11.81
CA ILE A 463 -21.25 -37.99 -10.41
C ILE A 463 -20.82 -39.46 -10.40
N GLU A 464 -19.51 -39.72 -10.32
CA GLU A 464 -18.98 -41.08 -10.36
C GLU A 464 -19.34 -41.89 -9.09
N PRO A 465 -19.50 -43.23 -9.16
CA PRO A 465 -19.81 -44.06 -7.99
C PRO A 465 -18.59 -44.33 -7.11
N SER A 466 -17.37 -44.20 -7.65
CA SER A 466 -16.12 -44.49 -6.94
C SER A 466 -15.99 -43.67 -5.66
N ALA A 467 -15.73 -44.30 -4.52
CA ALA A 467 -15.59 -43.58 -3.24
C ALA A 467 -14.42 -42.58 -3.22
N ILE A 468 -13.38 -42.82 -4.03
CA ILE A 468 -12.20 -41.97 -4.16
C ILE A 468 -11.99 -41.63 -5.63
N SER A 469 -11.62 -40.37 -5.93
CA SER A 469 -11.20 -39.90 -7.26
C SER A 469 -10.13 -38.83 -7.12
N ASP A 470 -8.87 -39.19 -7.36
CA ASP A 470 -7.76 -38.22 -7.36
C ASP A 470 -7.91 -37.19 -8.49
N TYR A 471 -8.48 -37.59 -9.63
CA TYR A 471 -8.79 -36.66 -10.71
C TYR A 471 -9.76 -35.58 -10.25
N ARG A 472 -10.89 -35.94 -9.60
CA ARG A 472 -11.86 -34.94 -9.10
C ARG A 472 -11.21 -34.01 -8.08
N LEU A 473 -10.44 -34.55 -7.14
CA LEU A 473 -9.72 -33.76 -6.14
C LEU A 473 -8.80 -32.73 -6.82
N GLN A 474 -7.93 -33.17 -7.71
CA GLN A 474 -6.96 -32.27 -8.34
C GLN A 474 -7.63 -31.26 -9.27
N LYS A 475 -8.52 -31.72 -10.16
CA LYS A 475 -9.13 -30.83 -11.17
C LYS A 475 -10.10 -29.83 -10.57
N THR A 476 -10.81 -30.18 -9.49
CA THR A 476 -11.63 -29.21 -8.76
C THR A 476 -10.76 -28.18 -8.03
N PHE A 477 -9.58 -28.58 -7.55
CA PHE A 477 -8.64 -27.65 -6.93
C PHE A 477 -8.10 -26.65 -7.97
N ASP A 478 -7.54 -27.18 -9.07
CA ASP A 478 -6.92 -26.40 -10.15
C ASP A 478 -7.89 -25.36 -10.72
N ALA A 479 -9.14 -25.76 -10.98
CA ALA A 479 -10.18 -24.89 -11.55
C ALA A 479 -10.51 -23.67 -10.68
N CYS A 480 -10.29 -23.77 -9.37
CA CYS A 480 -10.74 -22.80 -8.38
C CYS A 480 -9.57 -22.16 -7.60
N ARG A 481 -8.32 -22.39 -8.06
CA ARG A 481 -7.08 -21.99 -7.38
C ARG A 481 -7.04 -20.52 -6.98
N THR A 482 -7.46 -19.61 -7.86
CA THR A 482 -7.47 -18.15 -7.57
C THR A 482 -8.38 -17.81 -6.39
N SER A 483 -9.55 -18.44 -6.30
CA SER A 483 -10.48 -18.21 -5.18
C SER A 483 -9.93 -18.76 -3.87
N TYR A 484 -9.31 -19.94 -3.89
CA TYR A 484 -8.71 -20.55 -2.70
C TYR A 484 -7.48 -19.77 -2.23
N GLN A 485 -6.67 -19.26 -3.16
CA GLN A 485 -5.57 -18.35 -2.85
C GLN A 485 -6.07 -17.12 -2.12
N LEU A 486 -7.08 -16.42 -2.67
CA LEU A 486 -7.65 -15.25 -2.02
C LEU A 486 -8.14 -15.55 -0.59
N LEU A 487 -8.79 -16.69 -0.38
CA LEU A 487 -9.26 -17.12 0.94
C LEU A 487 -8.09 -17.35 1.92
N MET A 488 -7.01 -17.99 1.46
CA MET A 488 -5.79 -18.18 2.25
C MET A 488 -5.10 -16.85 2.59
N PHE A 489 -5.07 -15.89 1.66
CA PHE A 489 -4.53 -14.56 1.93
C PHE A 489 -5.39 -13.81 2.96
N LEU A 490 -6.72 -13.87 2.86
CA LEU A 490 -7.61 -13.29 3.88
C LEU A 490 -7.38 -13.92 5.26
N ASN A 491 -7.22 -15.25 5.32
CA ASN A 491 -6.89 -15.92 6.58
C ASN A 491 -5.48 -15.57 7.10
N LEU A 492 -4.51 -15.36 6.20
CA LEU A 492 -3.18 -14.86 6.57
C LEU A 492 -3.29 -13.47 7.21
N MET A 493 -3.99 -12.52 6.59
CA MET A 493 -4.17 -11.17 7.16
C MET A 493 -4.90 -11.20 8.49
N ARG A 494 -5.87 -12.11 8.64
CA ARG A 494 -6.51 -12.39 9.93
C ARG A 494 -5.51 -12.80 11.01
N ARG A 495 -4.66 -13.80 10.72
CA ARG A 495 -3.63 -14.27 11.66
C ARG A 495 -2.61 -13.18 12.02
N VAL A 496 -2.22 -12.37 11.02
CA VAL A 496 -1.32 -11.23 11.23
C VAL A 496 -1.88 -10.28 12.28
N VAL A 497 -3.15 -9.92 12.15
CA VAL A 497 -3.83 -9.03 13.10
C VAL A 497 -4.00 -9.67 14.48
N LEU A 498 -4.41 -10.94 14.55
CA LEU A 498 -4.60 -11.64 15.83
C LEU A 498 -3.30 -11.90 16.59
N ASN A 499 -2.15 -11.90 15.90
CA ASN A 499 -0.83 -12.06 16.50
C ASN A 499 -0.18 -10.73 16.94
N ILE A 500 -0.87 -9.60 16.77
CA ILE A 500 -0.41 -8.33 17.34
C ILE A 500 -0.45 -8.48 18.87
N GLN A 501 0.71 -8.33 19.51
CA GLN A 501 0.82 -8.49 20.96
C GLN A 501 0.11 -7.35 21.69
N THR A 502 -0.92 -7.70 22.47
CA THR A 502 -1.64 -6.76 23.32
C THR A 502 -1.07 -6.73 24.73
N GLU A 503 -1.21 -5.59 25.41
CA GLU A 503 -1.00 -5.55 26.85
C GLU A 503 -2.18 -6.23 27.55
N GLY A 504 -1.92 -7.35 28.22
CA GLY A 504 -2.95 -8.14 28.87
C GLY A 504 -3.80 -8.97 27.89
N PRO A 505 -4.97 -9.46 28.34
CA PRO A 505 -5.85 -10.30 27.53
C PRO A 505 -6.26 -9.62 26.23
N LEU A 506 -6.40 -10.40 25.17
CA LEU A 506 -6.93 -9.90 23.91
C LEU A 506 -8.38 -9.47 24.11
N THR A 507 -8.63 -8.17 23.91
CA THR A 507 -9.96 -7.57 23.94
C THR A 507 -10.00 -6.47 22.89
N LEU A 508 -11.18 -5.95 22.59
CA LEU A 508 -11.32 -4.82 21.68
C LEU A 508 -10.59 -3.57 22.19
N ASP A 509 -10.61 -3.35 23.51
CA ASP A 509 -9.91 -2.23 24.17
C ASP A 509 -8.40 -2.39 24.12
N SER A 510 -7.86 -3.54 24.54
CA SER A 510 -6.42 -3.78 24.54
C SER A 510 -5.83 -3.77 23.13
N MET A 511 -6.53 -4.32 22.14
CA MET A 511 -6.16 -4.21 20.73
C MET A 511 -6.15 -2.75 20.24
N ARG A 512 -7.18 -1.97 20.58
CA ARG A 512 -7.25 -0.54 20.23
C ARG A 512 -6.09 0.25 20.84
N GLN A 513 -5.81 0.04 22.12
CA GLN A 513 -4.72 0.73 22.82
C GLN A 513 -3.36 0.37 22.23
N THR A 514 -3.11 -0.91 21.93
CA THR A 514 -1.89 -1.35 21.24
C THR A 514 -1.73 -0.66 19.89
N LEU A 515 -2.77 -0.62 19.06
CA LEU A 515 -2.70 0.03 17.74
C LEU A 515 -2.49 1.54 17.85
N PHE A 516 -3.03 2.20 18.87
CA PHE A 516 -2.73 3.61 19.12
C PHE A 516 -1.27 3.83 19.55
N ARG A 517 -0.70 2.95 20.37
CA ARG A 517 0.71 3.04 20.79
C ARG A 517 1.67 2.82 19.63
N THR A 518 1.34 1.94 18.69
CA THR A 518 2.13 1.72 17.48
C THR A 518 1.76 2.68 16.35
N HIS A 519 0.80 3.58 16.57
CA HIS A 519 0.25 4.49 15.56
C HIS A 519 -0.29 3.78 14.30
N GLY A 520 -0.72 2.52 14.43
CA GLY A 520 -1.14 1.68 13.32
C GLY A 520 0.01 1.18 12.42
N VAL A 521 1.27 1.39 12.82
CA VAL A 521 2.44 0.93 12.08
C VAL A 521 2.73 -0.54 12.44
N PRO A 522 2.93 -1.43 11.45
CA PRO A 522 3.34 -2.81 11.71
C PRO A 522 4.71 -2.89 12.39
N SER A 523 4.92 -3.95 13.18
CA SER A 523 6.24 -4.23 13.75
C SER A 523 7.27 -4.57 12.67
N GLN A 524 8.53 -4.22 12.94
CA GLN A 524 9.61 -4.47 11.99
C GLN A 524 9.78 -5.98 11.73
N GLY A 525 9.97 -6.35 10.46
CA GLY A 525 10.12 -7.74 10.03
C GLY A 525 8.81 -8.49 9.78
N LEU A 526 7.65 -7.93 10.18
CA LEU A 526 6.34 -8.51 9.91
C LEU A 526 6.10 -8.70 8.40
N ALA A 527 6.45 -7.68 7.59
CA ALA A 527 6.35 -7.73 6.14
C ALA A 527 7.19 -8.86 5.52
N ALA A 528 8.39 -9.13 6.05
CA ALA A 528 9.27 -10.19 5.57
C ALA A 528 8.71 -11.59 5.89
N GLY A 529 8.18 -11.77 7.11
CA GLY A 529 7.48 -12.99 7.51
C GLY A 529 6.24 -13.24 6.64
N ILE A 530 5.47 -12.19 6.37
CA ILE A 530 4.29 -12.26 5.49
C ILE A 530 4.70 -12.61 4.06
N ALA A 531 5.74 -11.98 3.51
CA ALA A 531 6.25 -12.33 2.18
C ALA A 531 6.67 -13.81 2.10
N GLN A 532 7.19 -14.41 3.18
CA GLN A 532 7.46 -15.85 3.26
C GLN A 532 6.17 -16.69 3.28
N SER A 533 5.19 -16.34 4.12
CA SER A 533 3.89 -17.03 4.16
C SER A 533 3.15 -16.94 2.82
N ILE A 534 3.23 -15.81 2.13
CA ILE A 534 2.67 -15.62 0.80
C ILE A 534 3.30 -16.61 -0.19
N ARG A 535 4.63 -16.74 -0.20
CA ARG A 535 5.31 -17.74 -1.06
C ARG A 535 4.86 -19.16 -0.76
N GLN A 536 4.54 -19.49 0.49
CA GLN A 536 3.99 -20.80 0.85
C GLN A 536 2.57 -20.98 0.29
N ILE A 537 1.69 -19.99 0.45
CA ILE A 537 0.32 -19.99 -0.11
C ILE A 537 0.34 -20.22 -1.63
N GLN A 538 1.30 -19.64 -2.34
CA GLN A 538 1.41 -19.83 -3.79
C GLN A 538 1.75 -21.26 -4.21
N LYS A 539 2.51 -21.98 -3.38
CA LYS A 539 2.90 -23.37 -3.62
C LYS A 539 1.78 -24.37 -3.34
N VAL A 540 0.73 -23.95 -2.62
CA VAL A 540 -0.44 -24.81 -2.36
C VAL A 540 -1.13 -25.19 -3.67
N ASP A 541 -1.21 -26.49 -3.91
CA ASP A 541 -1.74 -27.10 -5.14
C ASP A 541 -2.75 -28.23 -4.89
N ASN A 542 -3.15 -28.44 -3.62
CA ASN A 542 -4.07 -29.50 -3.22
C ASN A 542 -4.94 -29.07 -2.02
N PHE A 543 -6.05 -29.79 -1.81
CA PHE A 543 -7.01 -29.47 -0.75
C PHE A 543 -6.47 -29.67 0.67
N VAL A 544 -5.55 -30.62 0.89
CA VAL A 544 -5.03 -30.89 2.25
C VAL A 544 -4.23 -29.69 2.73
N ASP A 545 -3.31 -29.18 1.91
CA ASP A 545 -2.49 -28.04 2.26
C ASP A 545 -3.29 -26.73 2.29
N PHE A 546 -4.32 -26.61 1.44
CA PHE A 546 -5.28 -25.52 1.51
C PHE A 546 -6.06 -25.52 2.84
N LEU A 547 -6.58 -26.66 3.28
CA LEU A 547 -7.31 -26.77 4.54
C LEU A 547 -6.42 -26.44 5.74
N LYS A 548 -5.16 -26.91 5.75
CA LYS A 548 -4.17 -26.51 6.77
C LYS A 548 -3.91 -25.00 6.77
N ALA A 549 -3.75 -24.39 5.60
CA ALA A 549 -3.54 -22.94 5.47
C ALA A 549 -4.76 -22.11 5.92
N MET A 550 -5.95 -22.72 5.90
CA MET A 550 -7.20 -22.17 6.45
C MET A 550 -7.38 -22.46 7.95
N ASP A 551 -6.41 -23.07 8.61
CA ASP A 551 -6.46 -23.50 10.02
C ASP A 551 -7.50 -24.60 10.33
N VAL A 552 -7.84 -25.43 9.34
CA VAL A 552 -8.60 -26.68 9.54
C VAL A 552 -7.61 -27.79 9.86
N ASN A 553 -7.42 -28.06 11.15
CA ASN A 553 -6.37 -28.97 11.63
C ASN A 553 -6.93 -30.17 12.41
N LYS A 554 -8.04 -30.01 13.14
CA LYS A 554 -8.62 -31.07 13.97
C LYS A 554 -9.55 -31.96 13.15
N CYS A 555 -10.32 -31.37 12.25
CA CYS A 555 -11.34 -32.07 11.47
C CYS A 555 -10.90 -32.34 10.02
N MET A 556 -9.67 -32.84 9.82
CA MET A 556 -9.16 -33.13 8.48
C MET A 556 -9.95 -34.32 7.87
N PRO A 557 -10.63 -34.13 6.73
CA PRO A 557 -11.48 -35.17 6.15
C PRO A 557 -10.66 -36.26 5.47
N LYS A 558 -11.16 -37.51 5.50
CA LYS A 558 -10.59 -38.58 4.67
C LYS A 558 -10.81 -38.27 3.19
N LYS A 559 -9.95 -38.80 2.30
CA LYS A 559 -10.10 -38.62 0.84
C LYS A 559 -11.52 -38.98 0.35
N SER A 560 -12.09 -40.09 0.85
CA SER A 560 -13.42 -40.53 0.45
C SER A 560 -14.54 -39.57 0.89
N GLU A 561 -14.46 -39.05 2.12
CA GLU A 561 -15.41 -38.08 2.65
C GLU A 561 -15.35 -36.77 1.84
N PHE A 562 -14.15 -36.32 1.49
CA PHE A 562 -13.98 -35.08 0.72
C PHE A 562 -14.43 -35.24 -0.74
N VAL A 563 -14.14 -36.38 -1.38
CA VAL A 563 -14.65 -36.69 -2.73
C VAL A 563 -16.18 -36.72 -2.73
N ASN A 564 -16.80 -37.34 -1.72
CA ASN A 564 -18.25 -37.32 -1.57
C ASN A 564 -18.79 -35.88 -1.38
N PHE A 565 -18.11 -35.07 -0.58
CA PHE A 565 -18.43 -33.65 -0.44
C PHE A 565 -18.34 -32.90 -1.78
N LEU A 566 -17.28 -33.08 -2.57
CA LEU A 566 -17.15 -32.41 -3.87
C LEU A 566 -18.25 -32.82 -4.86
N LYS A 567 -18.66 -34.10 -4.86
CA LYS A 567 -19.79 -34.58 -5.67
C LYS A 567 -21.10 -33.92 -5.23
N LYS A 568 -21.39 -33.95 -3.93
CA LYS A 568 -22.60 -33.33 -3.35
C LYS A 568 -22.64 -31.83 -3.64
N THR A 569 -21.49 -31.17 -3.60
CA THR A 569 -21.35 -29.75 -3.85
C THR A 569 -21.77 -29.36 -5.28
N VAL A 570 -21.55 -30.22 -6.28
CA VAL A 570 -22.05 -30.00 -7.63
C VAL A 570 -23.58 -29.94 -7.63
N ILE A 571 -24.24 -30.88 -6.94
CA ILE A 571 -25.70 -30.94 -6.82
C ILE A 571 -26.22 -29.70 -6.06
N GLU A 572 -25.64 -29.42 -4.89
CA GLU A 572 -26.03 -28.28 -4.04
C GLU A 572 -25.86 -26.94 -4.76
N SER A 573 -24.86 -26.80 -5.64
CA SER A 573 -24.67 -25.59 -6.46
C SER A 573 -25.84 -25.37 -7.43
N MET A 574 -26.43 -26.45 -7.96
CA MET A 574 -27.58 -26.40 -8.85
C MET A 574 -28.85 -26.09 -8.06
N GLU A 575 -29.05 -26.74 -6.91
CA GLU A 575 -30.20 -26.51 -6.01
C GLU A 575 -30.23 -25.08 -5.48
N LYS A 576 -29.07 -24.51 -5.12
CA LYS A 576 -28.93 -23.11 -4.70
C LYS A 576 -29.05 -22.11 -5.86
N GLY A 577 -29.16 -22.58 -7.10
CA GLY A 577 -29.26 -21.73 -8.29
C GLY A 577 -27.97 -20.97 -8.63
N TYR A 578 -26.81 -21.42 -8.13
CA TYR A 578 -25.51 -20.88 -8.56
C TYR A 578 -25.14 -21.38 -9.95
N SER A 579 -25.55 -22.61 -10.24
CA SER A 579 -25.35 -23.31 -11.50
C SER A 579 -26.70 -23.84 -12.00
N LYS A 580 -26.77 -24.26 -13.26
CA LYS A 580 -27.90 -25.05 -13.80
C LYS A 580 -27.40 -26.31 -14.50
N TRP A 581 -28.20 -27.38 -14.45
CA TRP A 581 -27.92 -28.59 -15.20
C TRP A 581 -28.06 -28.34 -16.70
N VAL A 582 -26.99 -28.62 -17.46
CA VAL A 582 -26.97 -28.52 -18.94
C VAL A 582 -26.57 -29.82 -19.62
N LEU A 583 -26.00 -30.76 -18.86
CA LEU A 583 -25.65 -32.10 -19.31
C LEU A 583 -26.39 -33.12 -18.45
N THR A 584 -26.94 -34.13 -19.11
CA THR A 584 -27.40 -35.35 -18.46
C THR A 584 -26.20 -36.21 -18.05
N GLN A 585 -26.37 -37.11 -17.08
CA GLN A 585 -25.26 -37.91 -16.54
C GLN A 585 -24.62 -38.84 -17.58
N ASP A 586 -25.37 -39.34 -18.56
CA ASP A 586 -24.86 -40.12 -19.69
C ASP A 586 -23.93 -39.31 -20.61
N ARG A 587 -24.26 -38.03 -20.88
CA ARG A 587 -23.41 -37.13 -21.68
C ARG A 587 -22.19 -36.67 -20.89
N ALA A 588 -22.36 -36.36 -19.61
CA ALA A 588 -21.26 -36.00 -18.73
C ALA A 588 -20.28 -37.19 -18.56
N LEU A 589 -20.79 -38.43 -18.48
CA LEU A 589 -19.98 -39.65 -18.48
C LEU A 589 -19.17 -39.78 -19.78
N TRP A 590 -19.76 -39.51 -20.94
CA TRP A 590 -19.04 -39.54 -22.22
C TRP A 590 -17.86 -38.55 -22.24
N LEU A 591 -18.08 -37.31 -21.79
CA LEU A 591 -17.00 -36.32 -21.64
C LEU A 591 -15.95 -36.77 -20.62
N ARG A 592 -16.38 -37.38 -19.52
CA ARG A 592 -15.46 -37.85 -18.47
C ARG A 592 -14.58 -38.99 -18.96
N LEU A 593 -15.12 -39.96 -19.68
CA LEU A 593 -14.35 -41.07 -20.26
C LEU A 593 -13.27 -40.59 -21.24
N ALA A 594 -13.50 -39.47 -21.93
CA ALA A 594 -12.49 -38.87 -22.80
C ALA A 594 -11.30 -38.26 -22.02
N LYS A 595 -11.49 -37.93 -20.74
CA LYS A 595 -10.43 -37.37 -19.87
C LYS A 595 -9.84 -38.39 -18.89
N GLU A 596 -10.65 -39.31 -18.41
CA GLU A 596 -10.30 -40.36 -17.44
C GLU A 596 -11.01 -41.67 -17.85
N PRO A 597 -10.41 -42.47 -18.76
CA PRO A 597 -11.05 -43.67 -19.30
C PRO A 597 -11.41 -44.74 -18.24
N GLY A 598 -10.69 -44.75 -17.11
CA GLY A 598 -10.89 -45.68 -15.99
C GLY A 598 -11.94 -45.25 -14.96
N VAL A 599 -12.71 -44.17 -15.20
CA VAL A 599 -13.71 -43.70 -14.24
C VAL A 599 -14.81 -44.76 -14.00
N GLY A 600 -15.28 -44.87 -12.76
CA GLY A 600 -16.40 -45.75 -12.40
C GLY A 600 -17.70 -45.36 -13.11
N ARG A 601 -18.51 -46.35 -13.47
CA ARG A 601 -19.80 -46.18 -14.16
C ARG A 601 -20.95 -46.45 -13.22
N VAL A 602 -21.90 -45.52 -13.12
CA VAL A 602 -23.15 -45.74 -12.37
C VAL A 602 -23.97 -46.80 -13.10
N GLU A 603 -24.51 -47.74 -12.34
CA GLU A 603 -25.35 -48.81 -12.89
C GLU A 603 -26.55 -48.23 -13.67
N GLY A 604 -26.80 -48.77 -14.86
CA GLY A 604 -27.88 -48.31 -15.74
C GLY A 604 -27.57 -47.06 -16.58
N ILE A 605 -26.44 -46.37 -16.38
CA ILE A 605 -26.03 -45.22 -17.20
C ILE A 605 -25.05 -45.67 -18.30
N THR A 606 -25.44 -45.48 -19.56
CA THR A 606 -24.56 -45.72 -20.72
C THR A 606 -24.08 -44.39 -21.30
N PRO A 607 -22.82 -44.28 -21.76
CA PRO A 607 -22.30 -43.02 -22.27
C PRO A 607 -22.93 -42.64 -23.62
N THR A 608 -23.54 -41.46 -23.68
CA THR A 608 -24.14 -40.92 -24.92
C THR A 608 -23.20 -39.88 -25.53
N SER A 609 -22.83 -40.08 -26.80
CA SER A 609 -21.96 -39.14 -27.53
C SER A 609 -22.56 -37.74 -27.57
N PHE A 610 -21.73 -36.72 -27.37
CA PHE A 610 -22.12 -35.32 -27.46
C PHE A 610 -21.18 -34.59 -28.43
N LEU A 611 -21.72 -34.10 -29.55
CA LEU A 611 -20.96 -33.50 -30.66
C LEU A 611 -21.23 -31.99 -30.85
N GLY A 612 -21.64 -31.28 -29.79
CA GLY A 612 -21.97 -29.85 -29.85
C GLY A 612 -21.18 -28.98 -28.87
N GLU A 613 -21.41 -27.67 -28.91
CA GLU A 613 -20.94 -26.75 -27.87
C GLU A 613 -21.69 -27.01 -26.55
N ILE A 614 -20.96 -27.04 -25.44
CA ILE A 614 -21.55 -27.24 -24.11
C ILE A 614 -22.29 -25.96 -23.72
N PRO A 615 -23.62 -26.00 -23.46
CA PRO A 615 -24.36 -24.83 -23.03
C PRO A 615 -23.80 -24.29 -21.71
N SER A 616 -23.99 -22.99 -21.47
CA SER A 616 -23.46 -22.38 -20.24
C SER A 616 -24.14 -22.93 -18.99
N PHE A 617 -23.34 -23.30 -17.98
CA PHE A 617 -23.77 -23.71 -16.64
C PHE A 617 -24.27 -22.55 -15.78
N PHE A 618 -24.10 -21.29 -16.20
CA PHE A 618 -24.70 -20.17 -15.46
C PHE A 618 -26.22 -20.15 -15.66
N PRO A 619 -26.99 -19.84 -14.61
CA PRO A 619 -28.41 -19.51 -14.75
C PRO A 619 -28.56 -18.30 -15.69
N GLY A 620 -29.48 -18.38 -16.66
CA GLY A 620 -29.71 -17.28 -17.60
C GLY A 620 -30.26 -16.04 -16.87
N GLN A 621 -29.67 -14.87 -17.07
CA GLN A 621 -30.23 -13.62 -16.56
C GLN A 621 -31.42 -13.17 -17.40
N ALA A 622 -32.62 -13.21 -16.84
CA ALA A 622 -33.59 -12.16 -17.11
C ALA A 622 -33.07 -10.87 -16.44
N HIS A 623 -32.60 -9.94 -17.27
CA HIS A 623 -32.29 -8.53 -17.00
C HIS A 623 -31.38 -8.13 -15.82
N GLY A 624 -30.20 -7.62 -16.18
CA GLY A 624 -29.76 -6.29 -15.73
C GLY A 624 -28.85 -6.22 -14.51
N ARG A 625 -27.53 -6.38 -14.73
CA ARG A 625 -26.49 -5.36 -14.43
C ARG A 625 -25.11 -5.96 -14.61
N GLN A 626 -24.31 -5.31 -15.44
CA GLN A 626 -22.88 -5.55 -15.61
C GLN A 626 -22.18 -5.46 -14.24
N SER A 627 -21.53 -6.54 -13.82
CA SER A 627 -20.48 -6.48 -12.80
C SER A 627 -19.13 -6.68 -13.47
N GLY A 628 -18.34 -5.60 -13.49
CA GLY A 628 -16.89 -5.59 -13.30
C GLY A 628 -16.05 -6.52 -14.19
N ALA A 629 -15.45 -5.93 -15.22
CA ALA A 629 -14.46 -6.54 -16.09
C ALA A 629 -13.34 -7.28 -15.33
N TYR A 630 -13.32 -8.61 -15.48
CA TYR A 630 -12.10 -9.40 -15.54
C TYR A 630 -11.94 -9.85 -17.00
N ARG A 631 -11.22 -9.06 -17.80
CA ARG A 631 -10.68 -9.50 -19.09
C ARG A 631 -9.18 -9.23 -19.07
N GLY A 632 -8.41 -10.30 -18.92
CA GLY A 632 -7.01 -10.31 -19.31
C GLY A 632 -6.93 -10.09 -20.82
N GLY A 633 -6.38 -8.96 -21.23
CA GLY A 633 -6.14 -8.65 -22.63
C GLY A 633 -4.96 -9.47 -23.16
N ARG A 634 -5.23 -10.45 -24.01
CA ARG A 634 -4.31 -10.88 -25.06
C ARG A 634 -4.85 -10.32 -26.38
N GLY A 635 -4.04 -9.51 -27.05
CA GLY A 635 -4.38 -8.92 -28.35
C GLY A 635 -3.12 -8.41 -29.04
N THR A 636 -2.56 -9.26 -29.89
CA THR A 636 -1.45 -9.00 -30.81
C THR A 636 -1.84 -8.01 -31.92
N GLY A 637 -0.96 -7.04 -32.19
CA GLY A 637 -0.43 -6.68 -33.51
C GLY A 637 -1.34 -6.32 -34.70
N ARG A 638 -1.15 -5.06 -35.15
CA ARG A 638 -1.12 -4.52 -36.54
C ARG A 638 -2.43 -4.30 -37.32
N GLY A 639 -2.60 -3.04 -37.74
CA GLY A 639 -3.43 -2.62 -38.89
C GLY A 639 -3.38 -1.10 -39.10
N ARG A 640 -2.65 -0.64 -40.12
CA ARG A 640 -2.60 0.75 -40.61
C ARG A 640 -3.95 1.16 -41.24
N GLY A 641 -4.29 2.45 -41.25
CA GLY A 641 -5.21 3.03 -42.24
C GLY A 641 -5.82 4.38 -41.87
N GLN A 642 -5.24 5.45 -42.45
CA GLN A 642 -5.86 6.69 -42.97
C GLN A 642 -7.25 7.09 -42.45
N HIS A 643 -7.36 8.22 -41.75
CA HIS A 643 -7.67 9.56 -42.30
C HIS A 643 -7.65 10.62 -41.19
#